data_AF-A0AAJ6YL99-F1
#
_entry.id   AF-A0AAJ6YL99-F1
#
_cell.length_a   1.000
_cell.length_b   1.000
_cell.length_c   1.000
_cell.angle_alpha   90.00
_cell.angle_beta   90.00
_cell.angle_gamma   90.00
#
_symmetry.space_group_name_H-M   'P 1'
#
loop_
_entity.id
_entity.type
_entity.pdbx_description
1 polymer ?
#
loop_
_entity_poly.entity_id
_entity_poly.type
_entity_poly.pdbx_seq_one_letter_code
_entity_poly.pdbx_strand_id
1 'polypeptide(L)'
;MGLLEFKKCQNLQKTPAYIRNICILAHVDHGKTTLADSLVASNGIISNKLAGKLRYLDSRPDEQLRGITMKSSLITLYHICNNSEYIVNLIDSPGHVDFTSEVSTAVRLCDGAMIVVDAVEGVCSQTRSALSIAYAESLKPILILNKIDRLITEMKLSPLDAYVHLNQVLEQVNAVMGELYASDVMDRDEEKENVLSNSIDNLIERRNIVDWQSALEEMDDSNLYFSPEQGNVLFASAIDGWGFAIKDFAKIFSDKLGFSEKVLSKTLWGDYYLNTKSKRIMKGAQEKAKKPLCVQLILENLWTLYDTVIVRRDKEKIVSMVEKLNIKLTTRDLRHTDPKAQLHAICMQWLPLSESCLNIICEKIPAPHKLSSEKVERLISGMDEYSSMPKETQNLKEAFLSCNSNEQAPIIIFISKMFPVDKKSLPENKPRLLTQEELIKRKEIARQAHIDKLVNEKPPVPISNENVQSTDNVQKEDTDTCESSLIAFARIYSGTVSIGSELYVLGPKHNPRIALERQRAGEVIDPNLQLKDLKDGCYITKVTISKLYLLMGRELEPITKVPAGNVIGIGNLEEHVLKTATLSSTIACPSFSELTSLTVPILRVALEPKHPNDLQKLIYGLKLLNQADACALVHIQETGEIVLNTAGEVHLERCLEDLKLRYAKVEINVSEPIVSFRETIVPAPKVDMLNEVIEQKPDDIKLETWTLNNQRCYFEVDAKPLPEAVTKLLENNSELIKGLNKHYGDLSKEKENLSELPDLTELNLESKSLSERMQKNLEVFKNELLNAFKDADWDEDTMNKIWSFGPRQSGPNIFLNESSFVGKSFWDHQTKYTDPREIYYSSMINGFQLATLSGPLCEEPMMGVCFILKKWEINEDLQSESGNQSQSHFGGQLMSACNQACRKAFSMRRPRIVTPMFSCSVLVNSDVLGKSYTFLSKICKN
;
A
#
# COMPACT_ATOMS: atom_id res chain seq x y z
N MET A 1 13.04 -24.75 14.57
CA MET A 1 14.42 -24.65 14.09
C MET A 1 15.40 -25.00 15.20
N GLY A 2 16.48 -25.71 14.86
CA GLY A 2 17.61 -25.88 15.80
C GLY A 2 18.46 -24.62 15.88
N LEU A 3 19.11 -24.37 17.02
CA LEU A 3 20.08 -23.26 17.21
C LEU A 3 21.18 -23.18 16.11
N LEU A 4 21.48 -24.29 15.44
CA LEU A 4 22.41 -24.38 14.32
C LEU A 4 21.89 -23.73 13.03
N GLU A 5 20.59 -23.76 12.78
CA GLU A 5 19.98 -23.16 11.57
C GLU A 5 19.93 -21.64 11.67
N PHE A 6 19.71 -21.10 12.88
CA PHE A 6 19.69 -19.66 13.11
C PHE A 6 21.05 -18.98 12.85
N LYS A 7 22.15 -19.59 13.33
CA LYS A 7 23.51 -19.09 13.03
C LYS A 7 23.83 -19.11 11.54
N LYS A 8 23.32 -20.11 10.80
CA LYS A 8 23.44 -20.16 9.34
C LYS A 8 22.66 -19.03 8.68
N CYS A 9 21.42 -18.79 9.12
CA CYS A 9 20.61 -17.67 8.62
C CYS A 9 21.32 -16.33 8.82
N GLN A 10 21.90 -16.07 10.01
CA GLN A 10 22.67 -14.84 10.25
C GLN A 10 23.88 -14.68 9.33
N ASN A 11 24.55 -15.77 8.97
CA ASN A 11 25.68 -15.71 8.04
C ASN A 11 25.23 -15.43 6.61
N LEU A 12 24.14 -16.04 6.17
CA LEU A 12 23.58 -15.80 4.83
C LEU A 12 22.99 -14.39 4.70
N GLN A 13 22.44 -13.82 5.77
CA GLN A 13 21.95 -12.44 5.80
C GLN A 13 23.04 -11.43 5.44
N LYS A 14 24.32 -11.72 5.71
CA LYS A 14 25.47 -10.85 5.34
C LYS A 14 25.63 -10.66 3.84
N THR A 15 25.09 -11.56 3.02
CA THR A 15 25.26 -11.52 1.58
C THR A 15 23.92 -11.29 0.90
N PRO A 16 23.68 -10.09 0.32
CA PRO A 16 22.38 -9.74 -0.25
C PRO A 16 21.99 -10.59 -1.47
N ALA A 17 22.95 -11.24 -2.13
CA ALA A 17 22.69 -12.11 -3.29
C ALA A 17 21.80 -13.33 -2.96
N TYR A 18 21.77 -13.78 -1.71
CA TYR A 18 21.01 -14.97 -1.26
C TYR A 18 19.69 -14.62 -0.59
N ILE A 19 19.33 -13.34 -0.51
CA ILE A 19 18.07 -12.89 0.09
C ILE A 19 17.03 -12.72 -1.01
N ARG A 20 15.77 -13.11 -0.75
CA ARG A 20 14.61 -12.82 -1.58
C ARG A 20 13.48 -12.30 -0.70
N ASN A 21 12.95 -11.11 -1.02
CA ASN A 21 11.82 -10.51 -0.30
C ASN A 21 10.56 -10.62 -1.16
N ILE A 22 9.51 -11.25 -0.64
CA ILE A 22 8.35 -11.66 -1.43
C ILE A 22 7.07 -11.39 -0.65
N CYS A 23 6.04 -10.94 -1.36
CA CYS A 23 4.68 -10.85 -0.83
C CYS A 23 3.77 -11.88 -1.50
N ILE A 24 2.82 -12.44 -0.76
CA ILE A 24 1.71 -13.21 -1.35
C ILE A 24 0.52 -12.28 -1.51
N LEU A 25 0.02 -12.14 -2.74
CA LEU A 25 -1.15 -11.35 -3.11
C LEU A 25 -2.23 -12.28 -3.67
N ALA A 26 -3.46 -12.15 -3.17
CA ALA A 26 -4.56 -12.99 -3.59
C ALA A 26 -5.90 -12.34 -3.27
N HIS A 27 -6.94 -12.74 -4.00
CA HIS A 27 -8.31 -12.50 -3.55
C HIS A 27 -8.60 -13.29 -2.25
N VAL A 28 -9.66 -12.90 -1.55
CA VAL A 28 -10.18 -13.64 -0.39
C VAL A 28 -10.49 -15.07 -0.82
N ASP A 29 -10.20 -16.03 0.06
CA ASP A 29 -10.43 -17.46 -0.16
C ASP A 29 -9.74 -18.13 -1.36
N HIS A 30 -8.84 -17.47 -2.09
CA HIS A 30 -8.01 -18.13 -3.12
C HIS A 30 -6.94 -19.10 -2.55
N GLY A 31 -6.89 -19.31 -1.23
CA GLY A 31 -5.98 -20.24 -0.58
C GLY A 31 -4.58 -19.68 -0.29
N LYS A 32 -4.49 -18.36 -0.07
CA LYS A 32 -3.27 -17.65 0.32
C LYS A 32 -2.66 -18.21 1.61
N THR A 33 -3.45 -18.24 2.68
CA THR A 33 -3.01 -18.70 4.02
C THR A 33 -2.65 -20.19 4.02
N THR A 34 -3.39 -21.01 3.26
CA THR A 34 -3.07 -22.44 3.10
C THR A 34 -1.74 -22.67 2.38
N LEU A 35 -1.43 -21.84 1.38
CA LEU A 35 -0.15 -21.87 0.68
C LEU A 35 0.97 -21.41 1.60
N ALA A 36 0.76 -20.33 2.35
CA ALA A 36 1.73 -19.81 3.31
C ALA A 36 2.06 -20.86 4.38
N ASP A 37 1.06 -21.51 4.97
CA ASP A 37 1.25 -22.59 5.94
C ASP A 37 2.08 -23.76 5.38
N SER A 38 1.87 -24.11 4.10
CA SER A 38 2.62 -25.16 3.43
C SER A 38 4.11 -24.80 3.30
N LEU A 39 4.42 -23.53 3.06
CA LEU A 39 5.80 -23.00 3.05
C LEU A 39 6.41 -22.95 4.46
N VAL A 40 5.62 -22.67 5.49
CA VAL A 40 6.11 -22.68 6.88
C VAL A 40 6.40 -24.10 7.35
N ALA A 41 5.61 -25.09 6.91
CA ALA A 41 5.79 -26.49 7.28
C ALA A 41 7.09 -27.10 6.71
N SER A 42 7.50 -26.71 5.50
CA SER A 42 8.74 -27.22 4.89
C SER A 42 9.99 -26.92 5.70
N ASN A 43 9.99 -25.81 6.43
CA ASN A 43 11.10 -25.38 7.28
C ASN A 43 11.05 -25.97 8.70
N GLY A 44 10.16 -26.93 8.95
CA GLY A 44 10.05 -27.61 10.23
C GLY A 44 9.62 -26.70 11.38
N ILE A 45 9.05 -25.53 11.08
CA ILE A 45 8.44 -24.64 12.07
C ILE A 45 7.11 -25.24 12.54
N ILE A 46 6.36 -25.84 11.61
CA ILE A 46 5.10 -26.55 11.87
C ILE A 46 5.24 -27.98 11.35
N SER A 47 4.53 -28.93 11.96
CA SER A 47 4.44 -30.28 11.41
C SER A 47 3.63 -30.30 10.10
N ASN A 48 4.06 -31.08 9.11
CA ASN A 48 3.38 -31.21 7.81
C ASN A 48 1.92 -31.68 7.90
N LYS A 49 1.50 -32.29 9.02
CA LYS A 49 0.09 -32.71 9.24
C LYS A 49 -0.82 -31.56 9.67
N LEU A 50 -0.26 -30.53 10.29
CA LEU A 50 -0.96 -29.33 10.74
C LEU A 50 -0.93 -28.21 9.69
N ALA A 51 -0.09 -28.35 8.66
CA ALA A 51 -0.03 -27.45 7.52
C ALA A 51 -1.40 -27.31 6.85
N GLY A 52 -1.80 -26.07 6.54
CA GLY A 52 -3.05 -25.73 5.87
C GLY A 52 -4.29 -25.70 6.77
N LYS A 53 -4.21 -26.22 8.00
CA LYS A 53 -5.32 -26.20 8.97
C LYS A 53 -5.13 -25.17 10.08
N LEU A 54 -3.89 -24.98 10.52
CA LEU A 54 -3.59 -24.20 11.73
C LEU A 54 -3.55 -22.69 11.46
N ARG A 55 -3.32 -22.26 10.21
CA ARG A 55 -3.19 -20.85 9.79
C ARG A 55 -2.21 -20.11 10.69
N TYR A 56 -0.95 -20.49 10.63
CA TYR A 56 0.06 -20.04 11.59
C TYR A 56 0.33 -18.54 11.54
N LEU A 57 0.29 -17.94 10.35
CA LEU A 57 0.54 -16.51 10.17
C LEU A 57 -0.61 -15.62 10.66
N ASP A 58 -1.83 -16.17 10.72
CA ASP A 58 -2.99 -15.55 11.35
C ASP A 58 -2.80 -15.66 12.88
N SER A 59 -2.09 -14.69 13.44
CA SER A 59 -1.71 -14.67 14.86
C SER A 59 -2.87 -14.24 15.77
N ARG A 60 -3.82 -13.47 15.24
CA ARG A 60 -4.90 -12.90 16.03
C ARG A 60 -6.09 -13.87 16.14
N PRO A 61 -6.82 -13.89 17.27
CA PRO A 61 -7.95 -14.80 17.44
C PRO A 61 -9.15 -14.46 16.54
N ASP A 62 -9.39 -13.16 16.30
CA ASP A 62 -10.40 -12.64 15.36
C ASP A 62 -10.13 -13.07 13.92
N GLU A 63 -8.87 -13.07 13.47
CA GLU A 63 -8.46 -13.58 12.15
C GLU A 63 -8.80 -15.07 12.00
N GLN A 64 -8.50 -15.87 13.02
CA GLN A 64 -8.78 -17.32 13.01
C GLN A 64 -10.29 -17.61 13.02
N LEU A 65 -11.07 -16.82 13.77
CA LEU A 65 -12.53 -16.99 13.85
C LEU A 65 -13.23 -16.59 12.54
N ARG A 66 -12.85 -15.45 11.95
CA ARG A 66 -13.44 -14.95 10.70
C ARG A 66 -12.90 -15.70 9.48
N GLY A 67 -11.73 -16.31 9.61
CA GLY A 67 -11.09 -17.03 8.51
C GLY A 67 -10.50 -16.11 7.44
N ILE A 68 -10.24 -14.84 7.76
CA ILE A 68 -9.61 -13.87 6.85
C ILE A 68 -8.35 -13.28 7.49
N THR A 69 -7.30 -13.11 6.69
CA THR A 69 -6.09 -12.40 7.11
C THR A 69 -6.38 -10.91 7.15
N MET A 70 -6.15 -10.26 8.29
CA MET A 70 -6.36 -8.83 8.47
C MET A 70 -5.05 -8.05 8.59
N LYS A 71 -4.02 -8.66 9.16
CA LYS A 71 -2.71 -8.05 9.41
C LYS A 71 -1.64 -8.68 8.54
N SER A 72 -0.81 -7.87 7.89
CA SER A 72 0.38 -8.41 7.23
C SER A 72 1.44 -8.89 8.24
N SER A 73 1.86 -10.15 8.09
CA SER A 73 2.85 -10.86 8.93
C SER A 73 4.07 -11.26 8.09
N LEU A 74 5.28 -11.15 8.66
CA LEU A 74 6.52 -11.59 8.00
C LEU A 74 7.05 -12.88 8.64
N ILE A 75 7.48 -13.81 7.80
CA ILE A 75 8.27 -14.98 8.22
C ILE A 75 9.51 -15.13 7.34
N THR A 76 10.64 -15.42 7.97
CA THR A 76 11.88 -15.75 7.26
C THR A 76 12.00 -17.26 7.09
N LEU A 77 12.16 -17.70 5.84
CA LEU A 77 12.24 -19.07 5.41
C LEU A 77 13.67 -19.39 4.92
N TYR A 78 14.18 -20.56 5.27
CA TYR A 78 15.48 -21.06 4.82
C TYR A 78 15.28 -22.14 3.77
N HIS A 79 15.92 -22.01 2.61
CA HIS A 79 15.76 -22.99 1.52
C HIS A 79 17.10 -23.30 0.85
N ILE A 80 17.26 -24.54 0.37
CA ILE A 80 18.44 -24.97 -0.38
C ILE A 80 18.01 -25.27 -1.81
N CYS A 81 18.52 -24.49 -2.77
CA CYS A 81 18.24 -24.65 -4.20
C CYS A 81 19.55 -24.87 -4.95
N ASN A 82 19.66 -25.98 -5.70
CA ASN A 82 20.84 -26.32 -6.52
C ASN A 82 22.19 -26.19 -5.77
N ASN A 83 22.27 -26.74 -4.55
CA ASN A 83 23.41 -26.66 -3.63
C ASN A 83 23.75 -25.24 -3.08
N SER A 84 22.93 -24.24 -3.37
CA SER A 84 23.06 -22.89 -2.81
C SER A 84 22.00 -22.65 -1.74
N GLU A 85 22.39 -22.02 -0.65
CA GLU A 85 21.51 -21.71 0.47
C GLU A 85 20.90 -20.31 0.28
N TYR A 86 19.58 -20.19 0.44
CA TYR A 86 18.82 -18.96 0.26
C TYR A 86 17.97 -18.64 1.49
N ILE A 87 17.77 -17.35 1.70
CA ILE A 87 16.81 -16.82 2.67
C ILE A 87 15.67 -16.17 1.91
N VAL A 88 14.46 -16.60 2.21
CA VAL A 88 13.22 -16.08 1.64
C VAL A 88 12.44 -15.39 2.75
N ASN A 89 12.34 -14.06 2.70
CA ASN A 89 11.47 -13.28 3.57
C ASN A 89 10.08 -13.23 2.92
N LEU A 90 9.15 -13.97 3.51
CA LEU A 90 7.78 -14.13 3.03
C LEU A 90 6.84 -13.23 3.85
N ILE A 91 6.24 -12.25 3.18
CA ILE A 91 5.18 -11.41 3.74
C ILE A 91 3.83 -11.95 3.30
N ASP A 92 3.00 -12.34 4.27
CA ASP A 92 1.61 -12.68 4.02
C ASP A 92 0.76 -11.41 4.13
N SER A 93 0.02 -11.08 3.07
CA SER A 93 -0.76 -9.84 2.99
C SER A 93 -2.27 -10.11 3.06
N PRO A 94 -3.08 -9.19 3.60
CA PRO A 94 -4.52 -9.40 3.64
C PRO A 94 -5.12 -9.42 2.22
N GLY A 95 -6.16 -10.24 2.00
CA GLY A 95 -6.83 -10.35 0.69
C GLY A 95 -8.13 -9.55 0.58
N HIS A 96 -8.58 -8.97 1.70
CA HIS A 96 -9.85 -8.24 1.78
C HIS A 96 -9.66 -6.78 1.34
N VAL A 97 -10.69 -6.21 0.69
CA VAL A 97 -10.65 -4.87 0.09
C VAL A 97 -10.37 -3.78 1.13
N ASP A 98 -11.02 -3.86 2.30
CA ASP A 98 -10.86 -2.86 3.36
C ASP A 98 -9.42 -2.74 3.90
N PHE A 99 -8.57 -3.75 3.68
CA PHE A 99 -7.17 -3.78 4.12
C PHE A 99 -6.18 -3.56 2.97
N THR A 100 -6.61 -2.97 1.85
CA THR A 100 -5.73 -2.69 0.70
C THR A 100 -4.54 -1.79 1.07
N SER A 101 -4.70 -0.88 2.04
CA SER A 101 -3.59 -0.07 2.56
C SER A 101 -2.50 -0.90 3.21
N GLU A 102 -2.86 -1.98 3.92
CA GLU A 102 -1.90 -2.93 4.48
C GLU A 102 -1.18 -3.75 3.41
N VAL A 103 -1.83 -4.01 2.28
CA VAL A 103 -1.20 -4.67 1.12
C VAL A 103 -0.19 -3.73 0.48
N SER A 104 -0.59 -2.49 0.19
CA SER A 104 0.25 -1.47 -0.45
C SER A 104 1.53 -1.19 0.35
N THR A 105 1.40 -1.04 1.67
CA THR A 105 2.54 -0.84 2.58
C THR A 105 3.47 -2.07 2.61
N ALA A 106 2.93 -3.29 2.60
CA ALA A 106 3.72 -4.52 2.59
C ALA A 106 4.49 -4.74 1.27
N VAL A 107 3.83 -4.54 0.13
CA VAL A 107 4.38 -4.74 -1.23
C VAL A 107 5.64 -3.92 -1.46
N ARG A 108 5.69 -2.70 -0.92
CA ARG A 108 6.83 -1.79 -1.07
C ARG A 108 8.12 -2.31 -0.45
N LEU A 109 8.03 -3.19 0.55
CA LEU A 109 9.20 -3.83 1.15
C LEU A 109 9.69 -5.04 0.34
N CYS A 110 8.94 -5.49 -0.67
CA CYS A 110 9.25 -6.68 -1.44
C CYS A 110 9.94 -6.38 -2.78
N ASP A 111 10.56 -7.42 -3.34
CA ASP A 111 11.21 -7.42 -4.66
C ASP A 111 10.44 -8.28 -5.68
N GLY A 112 9.60 -9.20 -5.19
CA GLY A 112 8.69 -9.99 -6.01
C GLY A 112 7.34 -10.21 -5.34
N ALA A 113 6.38 -10.65 -6.13
CA ALA A 113 5.02 -10.95 -5.69
C ALA A 113 4.60 -12.35 -6.16
N MET A 114 3.88 -13.08 -5.31
CA MET A 114 3.21 -14.33 -5.66
C MET A 114 1.72 -14.05 -5.79
N ILE A 115 1.18 -14.17 -7.00
CA ILE A 115 -0.21 -13.88 -7.31
C ILE A 115 -0.97 -15.19 -7.33
N VAL A 116 -1.86 -15.38 -6.35
CA VAL A 116 -2.64 -16.62 -6.21
C VAL A 116 -4.02 -16.44 -6.80
N VAL A 117 -4.34 -17.27 -7.79
CA VAL A 117 -5.60 -17.27 -8.52
C VAL A 117 -6.26 -18.64 -8.38
N ASP A 118 -7.55 -18.68 -8.00
CA ASP A 118 -8.31 -19.92 -7.99
C ASP A 118 -8.60 -20.37 -9.43
N ALA A 119 -8.28 -21.61 -9.75
CA ALA A 119 -8.51 -22.20 -11.07
C ALA A 119 -10.00 -22.29 -11.43
N VAL A 120 -10.93 -22.31 -10.47
CA VAL A 120 -12.37 -22.36 -10.71
C VAL A 120 -12.96 -20.95 -10.88
N GLU A 121 -12.63 -20.03 -9.98
CA GLU A 121 -13.21 -18.67 -9.95
C GLU A 121 -12.55 -17.74 -10.98
N GLY A 122 -11.27 -17.97 -11.31
CA GLY A 122 -10.54 -17.17 -12.27
C GLY A 122 -10.15 -15.80 -11.73
N VAL A 123 -10.17 -14.78 -12.60
CA VAL A 123 -9.69 -13.43 -12.25
C VAL A 123 -10.81 -12.56 -11.66
N CYS A 124 -10.74 -12.33 -10.35
CA CYS A 124 -11.65 -11.44 -9.61
C CYS A 124 -11.14 -9.99 -9.53
N SER A 125 -11.97 -9.07 -9.03
CA SER A 125 -11.65 -7.64 -8.86
C SER A 125 -10.37 -7.39 -8.05
N GLN A 126 -10.19 -8.10 -6.94
CA GLN A 126 -9.04 -7.95 -6.05
C GLN A 126 -7.76 -8.50 -6.69
N THR A 127 -7.89 -9.53 -7.54
CA THR A 127 -6.76 -10.02 -8.35
C THR A 127 -6.28 -8.94 -9.31
N ARG A 128 -7.20 -8.18 -9.94
CA ARG A 128 -6.84 -7.03 -10.79
C ARG A 128 -6.14 -5.94 -10.00
N SER A 129 -6.68 -5.58 -8.83
CA SER A 129 -6.03 -4.60 -7.93
C SER A 129 -4.65 -5.08 -7.47
N ALA A 130 -4.50 -6.36 -7.15
CA ALA A 130 -3.21 -6.94 -6.76
C ALA A 130 -2.18 -6.91 -7.91
N LEU A 131 -2.60 -7.21 -9.15
CA LEU A 131 -1.76 -7.10 -10.34
C LEU A 131 -1.34 -5.65 -10.59
N SER A 132 -2.29 -4.72 -10.49
CA SER A 132 -2.03 -3.28 -10.63
C SER A 132 -1.03 -2.76 -9.60
N ILE A 133 -1.19 -3.12 -8.32
CA ILE A 133 -0.26 -2.77 -7.24
C ILE A 133 1.14 -3.37 -7.50
N ALA A 134 1.21 -4.65 -7.90
CA ALA A 134 2.48 -5.31 -8.17
C ALA A 134 3.22 -4.67 -9.37
N TYR A 135 2.47 -4.27 -10.39
CA TYR A 135 3.01 -3.59 -11.57
C TYR A 135 3.49 -2.17 -11.25
N ALA A 136 2.69 -1.38 -10.53
CA ALA A 136 3.04 -0.02 -10.10
C ALA A 136 4.35 0.02 -9.28
N GLU A 137 4.54 -0.96 -8.40
CA GLU A 137 5.76 -1.13 -7.58
C GLU A 137 6.91 -1.87 -8.29
N SER A 138 6.76 -2.12 -9.60
CA SER A 138 7.73 -2.81 -10.47
C SER A 138 8.25 -4.12 -9.85
N LEU A 139 7.36 -4.87 -9.20
CA LEU A 139 7.68 -6.19 -8.67
C LEU A 139 7.74 -7.21 -9.80
N LYS A 140 8.53 -8.27 -9.62
CA LYS A 140 8.43 -9.44 -10.51
C LYS A 140 7.32 -10.38 -10.00
N PRO A 141 6.19 -10.50 -10.70
CA PRO A 141 5.11 -11.38 -10.27
C PRO A 141 5.36 -12.84 -10.71
N ILE A 142 4.98 -13.78 -9.86
CA ILE A 142 4.88 -15.22 -10.15
C ILE A 142 3.41 -15.59 -9.99
N LEU A 143 2.82 -16.21 -11.02
CA LEU A 143 1.43 -16.62 -11.00
C LEU A 143 1.30 -18.04 -10.43
N ILE A 144 0.35 -18.23 -9.52
CA ILE A 144 0.03 -19.52 -8.92
C ILE A 144 -1.44 -19.80 -9.16
N LEU A 145 -1.72 -20.80 -10.01
CA LEU A 145 -3.06 -21.33 -10.19
C LEU A 145 -3.32 -22.38 -9.13
N ASN A 146 -4.12 -22.01 -8.13
CA ASN A 146 -4.45 -22.83 -6.98
C ASN A 146 -5.82 -23.50 -7.13
N LYS A 147 -6.12 -24.47 -6.26
CA LYS A 147 -7.38 -25.23 -6.20
C LYS A 147 -7.71 -26.05 -7.45
N ILE A 148 -6.69 -26.54 -8.15
CA ILE A 148 -6.87 -27.44 -9.32
C ILE A 148 -7.62 -28.71 -8.93
N ASP A 149 -7.54 -29.14 -7.67
CA ASP A 149 -8.32 -30.25 -7.11
C ASP A 149 -9.84 -30.08 -7.27
N ARG A 150 -10.36 -28.84 -7.28
CA ARG A 150 -11.79 -28.58 -7.50
C ARG A 150 -12.22 -28.87 -8.93
N LEU A 151 -11.33 -28.68 -9.92
CA LEU A 151 -11.61 -29.06 -11.31
C LEU A 151 -11.82 -30.57 -11.44
N ILE A 152 -11.10 -31.35 -10.62
CA ILE A 152 -11.16 -32.81 -10.60
C ILE A 152 -12.38 -33.30 -9.80
N THR A 153 -12.57 -32.78 -8.59
CA THR A 153 -13.52 -33.33 -7.62
C THR A 153 -14.91 -32.71 -7.70
N GLU A 154 -15.00 -31.38 -7.87
CA GLU A 154 -16.26 -30.64 -7.91
C GLU A 154 -16.81 -30.59 -9.34
N MET A 155 -16.01 -30.06 -10.28
CA MET A 155 -16.44 -29.91 -11.68
C MET A 155 -16.36 -31.21 -12.49
N LYS A 156 -15.55 -32.18 -12.05
CA LYS A 156 -15.35 -33.48 -12.71
C LYS A 156 -15.03 -33.36 -14.20
N LEU A 157 -14.20 -32.38 -14.56
CA LEU A 157 -13.77 -32.16 -15.94
C LEU A 157 -12.86 -33.28 -16.40
N SER A 158 -12.83 -33.53 -17.72
CA SER A 158 -11.79 -34.39 -18.29
C SER A 158 -10.43 -33.69 -18.25
N PRO A 159 -9.30 -34.43 -18.28
CA PRO A 159 -7.97 -33.81 -18.30
C PRO A 159 -7.75 -32.84 -19.47
N LEU A 160 -8.42 -33.07 -20.60
CA LEU A 160 -8.34 -32.20 -21.77
C LEU A 160 -9.13 -30.91 -21.55
N ASP A 161 -10.36 -31.01 -21.03
CA ASP A 161 -11.20 -29.84 -20.76
C ASP A 161 -10.58 -28.97 -19.66
N ALA A 162 -9.99 -29.60 -18.64
CA ALA A 162 -9.26 -28.89 -17.59
C ALA A 162 -8.03 -28.15 -18.14
N TYR A 163 -7.31 -28.73 -19.11
CA TYR A 163 -6.20 -28.03 -19.77
C TYR A 163 -6.66 -26.80 -20.55
N VAL A 164 -7.78 -26.91 -21.28
CA VAL A 164 -8.39 -25.78 -21.98
C VAL A 164 -8.83 -24.69 -20.99
N HIS A 165 -9.47 -25.09 -19.89
CA HIS A 165 -9.91 -24.17 -18.83
C HIS A 165 -8.72 -23.43 -18.19
N LEU A 166 -7.62 -24.14 -17.87
CA LEU A 166 -6.42 -23.50 -17.33
C LEU A 166 -5.79 -22.48 -18.30
N ASN A 167 -5.82 -22.75 -19.61
CA ASN A 167 -5.36 -21.78 -20.61
C ASN A 167 -6.27 -20.55 -20.66
N GLN A 168 -7.59 -20.71 -20.56
CA GLN A 168 -8.53 -19.58 -20.50
C GLN A 168 -8.28 -18.69 -19.28
N VAL A 169 -8.01 -19.29 -18.11
CA VAL A 169 -7.66 -18.51 -16.91
C VAL A 169 -6.33 -17.77 -17.10
N LEU A 170 -5.33 -18.39 -17.74
CA LEU A 170 -4.06 -17.71 -18.06
C LEU A 170 -4.26 -16.54 -19.04
N GLU A 171 -5.08 -16.71 -20.07
CA GLU A 171 -5.42 -15.65 -21.03
C GLU A 171 -6.12 -14.48 -20.33
N GLN A 172 -7.03 -14.75 -19.39
CA GLN A 172 -7.68 -13.70 -18.60
C GLN A 172 -6.68 -12.89 -17.75
N VAL A 173 -5.71 -13.54 -17.10
CA VAL A 173 -4.68 -12.85 -16.32
C VAL A 173 -3.80 -12.00 -17.24
N ASN A 174 -3.38 -12.56 -18.38
CA ASN A 174 -2.56 -11.85 -19.35
C ASN A 174 -3.30 -10.68 -20.01
N ALA A 175 -4.61 -10.76 -20.20
CA ALA A 175 -5.41 -9.65 -20.69
C ALA A 175 -5.37 -8.45 -19.71
N VAL A 176 -5.45 -8.70 -18.40
CA VAL A 176 -5.33 -7.65 -17.38
C VAL A 176 -3.93 -7.05 -17.35
N MET A 177 -2.88 -7.87 -17.46
CA MET A 177 -1.50 -7.36 -17.56
C MET A 177 -1.28 -6.56 -18.85
N GLY A 178 -1.87 -7.00 -19.97
CA GLY A 178 -1.82 -6.29 -21.24
C GLY A 178 -2.53 -4.95 -21.19
N GLU A 179 -3.65 -4.85 -20.47
CA GLU A 179 -4.35 -3.58 -20.22
C GLU A 179 -3.47 -2.60 -19.44
N LEU A 180 -2.84 -3.07 -18.34
CA LEU A 180 -1.93 -2.25 -17.52
C LEU A 180 -0.67 -1.82 -18.29
N TYR A 181 -0.15 -2.69 -19.16
CA TYR A 181 1.01 -2.35 -19.98
C TYR A 181 0.66 -1.34 -21.07
N ALA A 182 -0.47 -1.55 -21.76
CA ALA A 182 -0.94 -0.65 -22.79
C ALA A 182 -1.16 0.76 -22.24
N SER A 183 -1.74 0.90 -21.03
CA SER A 183 -1.86 2.21 -20.38
C SER A 183 -0.49 2.84 -20.10
N ASP A 184 0.45 2.07 -19.55
CA ASP A 184 1.78 2.57 -19.20
C ASP A 184 2.62 2.97 -20.43
N VAL A 185 2.48 2.23 -21.54
CA VAL A 185 3.13 2.55 -22.82
C VAL A 185 2.50 3.78 -23.45
N MET A 186 1.17 3.90 -23.43
CA MET A 186 0.49 5.11 -23.90
C MET A 186 0.96 6.32 -23.11
N ASP A 187 1.03 6.24 -21.78
CA ASP A 187 1.52 7.33 -20.93
C ASP A 187 2.98 7.71 -21.29
N ARG A 188 3.86 6.72 -21.50
CA ARG A 188 5.28 6.97 -21.87
C ARG A 188 5.47 7.47 -23.29
N ASP A 189 4.66 7.02 -24.23
CA ASP A 189 4.76 7.46 -25.62
C ASP A 189 4.13 8.84 -25.80
N GLU A 190 3.08 9.18 -25.05
CA GLU A 190 2.65 10.56 -24.87
C GLU A 190 3.80 11.40 -24.29
N GLU A 191 4.55 10.91 -23.29
CA GLU A 191 5.74 11.60 -22.79
C GLU A 191 6.82 11.79 -23.89
N LYS A 192 7.04 10.82 -24.79
CA LYS A 192 8.08 10.86 -25.85
C LYS A 192 7.69 11.65 -27.09
N GLU A 193 6.46 11.49 -27.60
CA GLU A 193 5.95 12.27 -28.74
C GLU A 193 5.95 13.77 -28.40
N ASN A 194 5.65 14.10 -27.14
CA ASN A 194 5.72 15.48 -26.63
C ASN A 194 7.15 16.02 -26.45
N VAL A 195 8.17 15.16 -26.37
CA VAL A 195 9.59 15.58 -26.39
C VAL A 195 10.06 15.83 -27.82
N LEU A 196 9.62 15.01 -28.78
CA LEU A 196 9.99 15.13 -30.19
C LEU A 196 9.30 16.30 -30.90
N SER A 197 8.08 16.67 -30.52
CA SER A 197 7.35 17.82 -31.07
C SER A 197 8.00 19.18 -30.78
N ASN A 198 8.90 19.26 -29.79
CA ASN A 198 9.73 20.44 -29.55
C ASN A 198 10.95 20.53 -30.49
N SER A 199 11.20 19.51 -31.30
CA SER A 199 12.30 19.47 -32.26
C SER A 199 11.84 18.95 -33.63
N ILE A 200 11.55 19.91 -34.52
CA ILE A 200 11.34 19.79 -35.97
C ILE A 200 9.86 19.74 -36.40
N ASP A 201 9.37 20.92 -36.79
CA ASP A 201 8.31 21.07 -37.79
C ASP A 201 8.75 20.43 -39.13
N ASN A 202 7.82 19.68 -39.72
CA ASN A 202 7.86 18.96 -41.00
C ASN A 202 8.33 17.50 -40.92
N LEU A 203 7.36 16.58 -40.77
CA LEU A 203 7.20 15.33 -41.56
C LEU A 203 5.98 14.52 -41.05
N ILE A 204 4.83 15.18 -40.89
CA ILE A 204 3.58 14.56 -40.47
C ILE A 204 2.80 14.20 -41.73
N GLU A 205 2.79 12.92 -42.13
CA GLU A 205 1.63 12.32 -42.84
C GLU A 205 1.74 10.79 -43.10
N ARG A 206 2.77 10.07 -42.61
CA ARG A 206 2.85 8.60 -42.81
C ARG A 206 3.24 7.75 -41.59
N ARG A 207 3.30 8.29 -40.36
CA ARG A 207 3.79 7.55 -39.18
C ARG A 207 2.75 6.95 -38.24
N ASN A 208 1.48 7.38 -38.29
CA ASN A 208 0.55 7.14 -37.17
C ASN A 208 0.02 5.71 -37.01
N ILE A 209 0.40 4.73 -37.85
CA ILE A 209 -0.06 3.33 -37.74
C ILE A 209 1.11 2.33 -37.64
N VAL A 210 2.30 2.70 -38.13
CA VAL A 210 3.45 1.77 -38.21
C VAL A 210 4.36 1.87 -36.97
N ASP A 211 4.39 3.01 -36.26
CA ASP A 211 5.27 3.20 -35.10
C ASP A 211 4.77 2.50 -33.81
N TRP A 212 3.46 2.27 -33.64
CA TRP A 212 2.94 1.52 -32.48
C TRP A 212 3.43 0.08 -32.45
N GLN A 213 3.50 -0.58 -33.61
CA GLN A 213 4.00 -1.96 -33.69
C GLN A 213 5.50 -2.05 -33.46
N SER A 214 6.30 -1.08 -33.94
CA SER A 214 7.75 -1.09 -33.73
C SER A 214 8.15 -0.71 -32.30
N ALA A 215 7.46 0.24 -31.65
CA ALA A 215 7.72 0.60 -30.25
C ALA A 215 7.39 -0.54 -29.27
N LEU A 216 6.30 -1.29 -29.54
CA LEU A 216 5.93 -2.50 -28.81
C LEU A 216 6.87 -3.69 -29.09
N GLU A 217 7.55 -3.72 -30.23
CA GLU A 217 8.53 -4.77 -30.58
C GLU A 217 9.95 -4.50 -30.04
N GLU A 218 10.30 -3.25 -29.73
CA GLU A 218 11.64 -2.86 -29.20
C GLU A 218 11.78 -3.01 -27.68
N MET A 219 10.67 -3.06 -26.93
CA MET A 219 10.69 -3.37 -25.49
C MET A 219 10.62 -4.89 -25.29
N ASP A 220 11.59 -5.47 -24.55
CA ASP A 220 11.64 -6.91 -24.27
C ASP A 220 10.54 -7.32 -23.28
N ASP A 221 9.30 -7.43 -23.79
CA ASP A 221 8.06 -7.72 -23.05
C ASP A 221 7.99 -9.16 -22.53
N SER A 222 8.99 -9.98 -22.86
CA SER A 222 9.00 -11.40 -22.53
C SER A 222 8.89 -11.66 -21.03
N ASN A 223 9.33 -10.72 -20.18
CA ASN A 223 9.29 -10.88 -18.72
C ASN A 223 7.97 -10.45 -18.07
N LEU A 224 7.06 -9.80 -18.80
CA LEU A 224 5.82 -9.27 -18.23
C LEU A 224 4.68 -10.29 -18.26
N TYR A 225 4.56 -11.03 -19.35
CA TYR A 225 3.45 -11.98 -19.55
C TYR A 225 3.65 -13.29 -18.79
N PHE A 226 2.57 -13.84 -18.25
CA PHE A 226 2.58 -15.14 -17.61
C PHE A 226 2.56 -16.25 -18.66
N SER A 227 3.65 -17.01 -18.70
CA SER A 227 3.86 -18.08 -19.66
C SER A 227 4.46 -19.29 -18.95
N PRO A 228 3.73 -20.42 -18.86
CA PRO A 228 4.22 -21.60 -18.17
C PRO A 228 5.57 -22.12 -18.72
N GLU A 229 5.85 -21.91 -20.01
CA GLU A 229 7.13 -22.24 -20.67
C GLU A 229 8.33 -21.50 -20.06
N GLN A 230 8.12 -20.25 -19.61
CA GLN A 230 9.16 -19.46 -18.97
C GLN A 230 9.37 -19.88 -17.51
N GLY A 231 8.44 -20.61 -16.91
CA GLY A 231 8.48 -21.02 -15.51
C GLY A 231 8.10 -19.92 -14.53
N ASN A 232 7.32 -18.90 -14.96
CA ASN A 232 6.71 -17.91 -14.07
C ASN A 232 5.28 -18.30 -13.63
N VAL A 233 4.79 -19.46 -14.05
CA VAL A 233 3.49 -20.02 -13.65
C VAL A 233 3.70 -21.32 -12.88
N LEU A 234 3.02 -21.44 -11.75
CA LEU A 234 2.95 -22.63 -10.91
C LEU A 234 1.51 -23.16 -10.87
N PHE A 235 1.36 -24.49 -10.94
CA PHE A 235 0.09 -25.18 -10.77
C PHE A 235 0.08 -25.85 -9.40
N ALA A 236 -0.94 -25.57 -8.59
CA ALA A 236 -0.97 -26.00 -7.20
C ALA A 236 -2.36 -26.45 -6.72
N SER A 237 -2.34 -27.33 -5.72
CA SER A 237 -3.43 -27.54 -4.79
C SER A 237 -2.87 -27.44 -3.37
N ALA A 238 -3.05 -26.28 -2.74
CA ALA A 238 -2.56 -26.03 -1.39
C ALA A 238 -3.25 -26.91 -0.32
N ILE A 239 -4.49 -27.36 -0.56
CA ILE A 239 -5.24 -28.19 0.38
C ILE A 239 -4.69 -29.62 0.39
N ASP A 240 -4.38 -30.16 -0.79
CA ASP A 240 -3.85 -31.52 -0.94
C ASP A 240 -2.31 -31.56 -0.86
N GLY A 241 -1.66 -30.40 -0.76
CA GLY A 241 -0.24 -30.29 -0.45
C GLY A 241 0.71 -30.49 -1.62
N TRP A 242 0.21 -30.48 -2.85
CA TRP A 242 1.06 -30.61 -4.04
C TRP A 242 1.07 -29.34 -4.88
N GLY A 243 2.20 -29.14 -5.55
CA GLY A 243 2.36 -28.12 -6.59
C GLY A 243 3.53 -28.47 -7.47
N PHE A 244 3.48 -27.99 -8.70
CA PHE A 244 4.54 -28.25 -9.66
C PHE A 244 4.68 -27.08 -10.64
N ALA A 245 5.93 -26.83 -11.03
CA ALA A 245 6.24 -26.14 -12.26
C ALA A 245 6.47 -27.15 -13.38
N ILE A 246 6.36 -26.68 -14.62
CA ILE A 246 6.71 -27.48 -15.81
C ILE A 246 8.17 -27.94 -15.75
N LYS A 247 9.04 -27.15 -15.12
CA LYS A 247 10.45 -27.49 -14.92
C LYS A 247 10.66 -28.75 -14.08
N ASP A 248 9.84 -28.94 -13.04
CA ASP A 248 9.94 -30.12 -12.17
C ASP A 248 9.67 -31.40 -12.97
N PHE A 249 8.63 -31.36 -13.82
CA PHE A 249 8.35 -32.45 -14.74
C PHE A 249 9.37 -32.59 -15.87
N ALA A 250 9.92 -31.48 -16.38
CA ALA A 250 11.01 -31.53 -17.35
C ALA A 250 12.21 -32.30 -16.78
N LYS A 251 12.55 -32.10 -15.51
CA LYS A 251 13.61 -32.84 -14.81
C LYS A 251 13.27 -34.32 -14.65
N ILE A 252 12.06 -34.64 -14.20
CA ILE A 252 11.59 -36.04 -14.03
C ILE A 252 11.56 -36.81 -15.37
N PHE A 253 11.12 -36.16 -16.44
CA PHE A 253 10.98 -36.79 -17.76
C PHE A 253 12.24 -36.74 -18.62
N SER A 254 13.18 -35.83 -18.33
CA SER A 254 14.51 -35.81 -18.96
C SER A 254 15.19 -37.18 -18.81
N ASP A 255 15.18 -37.72 -17.60
CA ASP A 255 15.81 -39.02 -17.29
C ASP A 255 15.08 -40.20 -17.93
N LYS A 256 13.74 -40.12 -18.05
CA LYS A 256 12.90 -41.21 -18.58
C LYS A 256 12.83 -41.24 -20.12
N LEU A 257 12.77 -40.07 -20.76
CA LEU A 257 12.57 -39.93 -22.20
C LEU A 257 13.87 -39.66 -22.97
N GLY A 258 14.93 -39.21 -22.28
CA GLY A 258 16.23 -38.90 -22.89
C GLY A 258 16.28 -37.59 -23.67
N PHE A 259 15.33 -36.68 -23.44
CA PHE A 259 15.36 -35.31 -24.00
C PHE A 259 16.01 -34.33 -23.02
N SER A 260 16.59 -33.24 -23.52
CA SER A 260 17.14 -32.19 -22.65
C SER A 260 16.04 -31.42 -21.91
N GLU A 261 16.32 -31.05 -20.66
CA GLU A 261 15.40 -30.28 -19.80
C GLU A 261 14.89 -29.00 -20.48
N LYS A 262 15.78 -28.26 -21.16
CA LYS A 262 15.42 -27.01 -21.87
C LYS A 262 14.45 -27.21 -23.03
N VAL A 263 14.50 -28.37 -23.70
CA VAL A 263 13.55 -28.68 -24.79
C VAL A 263 12.20 -29.07 -24.19
N LEU A 264 12.21 -29.89 -23.14
CA LEU A 264 11.00 -30.28 -22.44
C LEU A 264 10.30 -29.09 -21.79
N SER A 265 11.02 -28.16 -21.16
CA SER A 265 10.41 -26.98 -20.54
C SER A 265 9.63 -26.11 -21.54
N LYS A 266 10.10 -26.03 -22.79
CA LYS A 266 9.45 -25.29 -23.89
C LYS A 266 8.36 -26.06 -24.62
N THR A 267 8.30 -27.39 -24.47
CA THR A 267 7.40 -28.24 -25.28
C THR A 267 6.35 -28.97 -24.45
N LEU A 268 6.51 -29.02 -23.12
CA LEU A 268 5.54 -29.64 -22.22
C LEU A 268 4.23 -28.86 -22.18
N TRP A 269 4.29 -27.53 -22.28
CA TRP A 269 3.11 -26.67 -22.38
C TRP A 269 2.93 -26.19 -23.83
N GLY A 270 1.68 -26.03 -24.26
CA GLY A 270 1.32 -25.63 -25.62
C GLY A 270 0.90 -26.81 -26.51
N ASP A 271 0.71 -26.52 -27.80
CA ASP A 271 0.15 -27.45 -28.78
C ASP A 271 1.19 -28.42 -29.36
N TYR A 272 1.85 -29.16 -28.46
CA TYR A 272 2.82 -30.20 -28.79
C TYR A 272 2.27 -31.58 -28.43
N TYR A 273 2.58 -32.59 -29.24
CA TYR A 273 2.28 -33.99 -28.93
C TYR A 273 3.50 -34.88 -29.16
N LEU A 274 3.58 -35.97 -28.39
CA LEU A 274 4.56 -37.01 -28.61
C LEU A 274 4.04 -38.01 -29.64
N ASN A 275 4.75 -38.17 -30.75
CA ASN A 275 4.42 -39.23 -31.71
C ASN A 275 5.00 -40.56 -31.22
N THR A 276 4.14 -41.48 -30.79
CA THR A 276 4.52 -42.79 -30.22
C THR A 276 5.36 -43.64 -31.19
N LYS A 277 5.21 -43.44 -32.52
CA LYS A 277 5.96 -44.18 -33.54
C LYS A 277 7.38 -43.64 -33.74
N SER A 278 7.54 -42.32 -33.78
CA SER A 278 8.85 -41.69 -34.06
C SER A 278 9.59 -41.24 -32.80
N LYS A 279 8.96 -41.30 -31.62
CA LYS A 279 9.45 -40.74 -30.35
C LYS A 279 10.00 -39.32 -30.54
N ARG A 280 9.32 -38.51 -31.35
CA ARG A 280 9.63 -37.09 -31.55
C ARG A 280 8.45 -36.24 -31.13
N ILE A 281 8.78 -35.08 -30.58
CA ILE A 281 7.81 -34.04 -30.23
C ILE A 281 7.47 -33.28 -31.52
N MET A 282 6.19 -33.14 -31.82
CA MET A 282 5.68 -32.46 -33.01
C MET A 282 4.65 -31.41 -32.61
N LYS A 283 4.55 -30.32 -33.37
CA LYS A 283 3.50 -29.30 -33.23
C LYS A 283 2.21 -29.73 -33.93
N GLY A 284 1.07 -29.16 -33.52
CA GLY A 284 -0.24 -29.37 -34.12
C GLY A 284 -0.97 -30.58 -33.53
N ALA A 285 -1.16 -30.60 -32.21
CA ALA A 285 -1.91 -31.66 -31.55
C ALA A 285 -3.41 -31.48 -31.81
N GLN A 286 -3.91 -30.25 -31.69
CA GLN A 286 -5.31 -29.90 -31.95
C GLN A 286 -5.73 -30.20 -33.38
N GLU A 287 -4.96 -29.78 -34.39
CA GLU A 287 -5.24 -30.05 -35.81
C GLU A 287 -5.35 -31.54 -36.14
N LYS A 288 -4.60 -32.38 -35.41
CA LYS A 288 -4.55 -33.83 -35.62
C LYS A 288 -5.42 -34.61 -34.62
N ALA A 289 -6.28 -33.92 -33.86
CA ALA A 289 -7.11 -34.48 -32.79
C ALA A 289 -6.32 -35.37 -31.81
N LYS A 290 -5.07 -34.98 -31.53
CA LYS A 290 -4.21 -35.64 -30.55
C LYS A 290 -4.18 -34.84 -29.26
N LYS A 291 -4.04 -35.56 -28.15
CA LYS A 291 -3.92 -34.94 -26.83
C LYS A 291 -2.58 -34.18 -26.72
N PRO A 292 -2.56 -32.97 -26.13
CA PRO A 292 -1.34 -32.26 -25.82
C PRO A 292 -0.42 -33.03 -24.87
N LEU A 293 0.87 -32.71 -24.88
CA LEU A 293 1.90 -33.40 -24.11
C LEU A 293 1.66 -33.26 -22.58
N CYS A 294 1.27 -32.07 -22.12
CA CYS A 294 0.89 -31.83 -20.72
C CYS A 294 -0.25 -32.76 -20.27
N VAL A 295 -1.28 -32.91 -21.09
CA VAL A 295 -2.44 -33.76 -20.78
C VAL A 295 -2.01 -35.22 -20.67
N GLN A 296 -1.24 -35.71 -21.65
CA GLN A 296 -0.80 -37.11 -21.70
C GLN A 296 0.14 -37.50 -20.54
N LEU A 297 1.08 -36.61 -20.16
CA LEU A 297 2.14 -36.96 -19.21
C LEU A 297 1.88 -36.49 -17.78
N ILE A 298 1.16 -35.38 -17.59
CA ILE A 298 0.99 -34.74 -16.29
C ILE A 298 -0.45 -34.93 -15.80
N LEU A 299 -1.42 -34.35 -16.51
CA LEU A 299 -2.81 -34.29 -16.01
C LEU A 299 -3.47 -35.67 -15.96
N GLU A 300 -3.27 -36.56 -16.93
CA GLU A 300 -3.82 -37.92 -16.87
C GLU A 300 -3.32 -38.71 -15.64
N ASN A 301 -2.06 -38.54 -15.26
CA ASN A 301 -1.50 -39.18 -14.07
C ASN A 301 -2.10 -38.62 -12.77
N LEU A 302 -2.35 -37.32 -12.71
CA LEU A 302 -3.03 -36.69 -11.58
C LEU A 302 -4.49 -37.15 -11.49
N TRP A 303 -5.25 -37.13 -12.59
CA TRP A 303 -6.65 -37.57 -12.58
C TRP A 303 -6.79 -39.05 -12.19
N THR A 304 -5.92 -39.91 -12.71
CA THR A 304 -5.92 -41.33 -12.31
C THR A 304 -5.57 -41.53 -10.84
N LEU A 305 -4.70 -40.70 -10.26
CA LEU A 305 -4.41 -40.70 -8.83
C LEU A 305 -5.66 -40.31 -8.00
N TYR A 306 -6.33 -39.21 -8.37
CA TYR A 306 -7.55 -38.77 -7.69
C TYR A 306 -8.68 -39.80 -7.81
N ASP A 307 -8.88 -40.38 -9.00
CA ASP A 307 -9.90 -41.41 -9.24
C ASP A 307 -9.62 -42.69 -8.42
N THR A 308 -8.36 -43.10 -8.30
CA THR A 308 -8.00 -44.32 -7.56
C THR A 308 -8.13 -44.12 -6.05
N VAL A 309 -7.70 -42.98 -5.52
CA VAL A 309 -7.68 -42.72 -4.07
C VAL A 309 -9.04 -42.28 -3.55
N ILE A 310 -9.71 -41.33 -4.20
CA ILE A 310 -10.95 -40.72 -3.69
C ILE A 310 -12.18 -41.51 -4.14
N VAL A 311 -12.29 -41.80 -5.45
CA VAL A 311 -13.51 -42.37 -6.05
C VAL A 311 -13.57 -43.88 -5.84
N ARG A 312 -12.54 -44.61 -6.26
CA ARG A 312 -12.54 -46.10 -6.27
C ARG A 312 -12.04 -46.71 -4.95
N ARG A 313 -11.14 -46.03 -4.24
CA ARG A 313 -10.52 -46.50 -2.97
C ARG A 313 -9.80 -47.86 -3.12
N ASP A 314 -9.18 -48.08 -4.28
CA ASP A 314 -8.51 -49.33 -4.64
C ASP A 314 -7.12 -49.44 -3.98
N LYS A 315 -7.03 -50.09 -2.81
CA LYS A 315 -5.77 -50.21 -2.04
C LYS A 315 -4.63 -50.87 -2.83
N GLU A 316 -4.91 -51.91 -3.62
CA GLU A 316 -3.89 -52.62 -4.40
C GLU A 316 -3.29 -51.74 -5.50
N LYS A 317 -4.13 -50.96 -6.19
CA LYS A 317 -3.66 -50.04 -7.23
C LYS A 317 -2.84 -48.91 -6.63
N ILE A 318 -3.21 -48.40 -5.46
CA ILE A 318 -2.43 -47.38 -4.74
C ILE A 318 -1.02 -47.90 -4.46
N VAL A 319 -0.87 -49.12 -3.94
CA VAL A 319 0.47 -49.71 -3.70
C VAL A 319 1.27 -49.81 -5.00
N SER A 320 0.65 -50.29 -6.08
CA SER A 320 1.32 -50.39 -7.39
C SER A 320 1.72 -49.02 -7.97
N MET A 321 0.95 -47.97 -7.70
CA MET A 321 1.25 -46.60 -8.13
C MET A 321 2.40 -46.02 -7.30
N VAL A 322 2.39 -46.24 -5.99
CA VAL A 322 3.45 -45.81 -5.06
C VAL A 322 4.79 -46.44 -5.45
N GLU A 323 4.80 -47.72 -5.84
CA GLU A 323 5.98 -48.39 -6.37
C GLU A 323 6.46 -47.77 -7.69
N LYS A 324 5.55 -47.49 -8.64
CA LYS A 324 5.90 -46.86 -9.93
C LYS A 324 6.42 -45.42 -9.80
N LEU A 325 5.90 -44.69 -8.81
CA LEU A 325 6.31 -43.31 -8.50
C LEU A 325 7.54 -43.27 -7.59
N ASN A 326 8.01 -44.43 -7.09
CA ASN A 326 9.16 -44.58 -6.19
C ASN A 326 9.00 -43.77 -4.88
N ILE A 327 7.79 -43.78 -4.31
CA ILE A 327 7.44 -43.02 -3.10
C ILE A 327 7.59 -43.93 -1.86
N LYS A 328 8.20 -43.42 -0.79
CA LYS A 328 8.42 -44.18 0.47
C LYS A 328 7.37 -43.80 1.53
N LEU A 329 6.21 -44.43 1.46
CA LEU A 329 5.14 -44.22 2.45
C LEU A 329 5.33 -45.09 3.70
N THR A 330 4.94 -44.54 4.86
CA THR A 330 4.88 -45.36 6.08
C THR A 330 3.66 -46.28 6.05
N THR A 331 3.77 -47.44 6.69
CA THR A 331 2.66 -48.40 6.80
C THR A 331 1.44 -47.85 7.55
N ARG A 332 1.61 -46.78 8.32
CA ARG A 332 0.53 -46.07 9.03
C ARG A 332 -0.29 -45.19 8.09
N ASP A 333 0.36 -44.50 7.17
CA ASP A 333 -0.31 -43.60 6.22
C ASP A 333 -1.16 -44.41 5.22
N LEU A 334 -0.66 -45.55 4.73
CA LEU A 334 -1.41 -46.49 3.88
C LEU A 334 -2.63 -47.12 4.57
N ARG A 335 -2.66 -47.17 5.90
CA ARG A 335 -3.76 -47.74 6.70
C ARG A 335 -4.75 -46.69 7.19
N HIS A 336 -4.48 -45.41 6.97
CA HIS A 336 -5.36 -44.33 7.41
C HIS A 336 -6.77 -44.50 6.83
N THR A 337 -7.81 -44.25 7.62
CA THR A 337 -9.21 -44.40 7.18
C THR A 337 -9.63 -43.31 6.21
N ASP A 338 -9.07 -42.11 6.36
CA ASP A 338 -9.46 -40.95 5.54
C ASP A 338 -8.68 -40.91 4.22
N PRO A 339 -9.35 -40.99 3.06
CA PRO A 339 -8.69 -41.00 1.75
C PRO A 339 -8.00 -39.67 1.43
N LYS A 340 -8.52 -38.54 1.92
CA LYS A 340 -7.90 -37.23 1.73
C LYS A 340 -6.55 -37.12 2.45
N ALA A 341 -6.44 -37.67 3.66
CA ALA A 341 -5.17 -37.69 4.38
C ALA A 341 -4.14 -38.62 3.70
N GLN A 342 -4.60 -39.72 3.11
CA GLN A 342 -3.75 -40.59 2.29
C GLN A 342 -3.25 -39.89 1.04
N LEU A 343 -4.15 -39.22 0.30
CA LEU A 343 -3.81 -38.45 -0.89
C LEU A 343 -2.80 -37.37 -0.54
N HIS A 344 -3.05 -36.59 0.52
CA HIS A 344 -2.13 -35.57 1.01
C HIS A 344 -0.73 -36.14 1.33
N ALA A 345 -0.64 -37.31 1.98
CA ALA A 345 0.65 -37.94 2.28
C ALA A 345 1.40 -38.39 1.02
N ILE A 346 0.69 -38.90 0.01
CA ILE A 346 1.26 -39.28 -1.29
C ILE A 346 1.76 -38.03 -2.05
N CYS A 347 0.89 -37.03 -2.15
CA CYS A 347 1.11 -35.78 -2.88
C CYS A 347 2.28 -34.98 -2.31
N MET A 348 2.38 -34.86 -0.98
CA MET A 348 3.49 -34.17 -0.31
C MET A 348 4.86 -34.81 -0.57
N GLN A 349 4.92 -36.13 -0.79
CA GLN A 349 6.19 -36.80 -1.12
C GLN A 349 6.49 -36.79 -2.61
N TRP A 350 5.44 -36.81 -3.45
CA TRP A 350 5.62 -36.88 -4.90
C TRP A 350 5.98 -35.52 -5.50
N LEU A 351 5.21 -34.48 -5.15
CA LEU A 351 5.30 -33.14 -5.72
C LEU A 351 5.14 -32.11 -4.58
N PRO A 352 6.16 -31.96 -3.71
CA PRO A 352 6.08 -31.04 -2.58
C PRO A 352 5.90 -29.60 -3.05
N LEU A 353 4.71 -29.02 -2.76
CA LEU A 353 4.35 -27.65 -3.14
C LEU A 353 5.41 -26.63 -2.73
N SER A 354 5.91 -26.73 -1.50
CA SER A 354 6.86 -25.79 -0.94
C SER A 354 8.19 -25.75 -1.68
N GLU A 355 8.70 -26.91 -2.12
CA GLU A 355 9.99 -27.01 -2.81
C GLU A 355 9.88 -26.39 -4.20
N SER A 356 8.82 -26.73 -4.96
CA SER A 356 8.56 -26.14 -6.27
C SER A 356 8.38 -24.61 -6.18
N CYS A 357 7.61 -24.12 -5.21
CA CYS A 357 7.45 -22.68 -4.96
C CYS A 357 8.80 -21.99 -4.69
N LEU A 358 9.57 -22.49 -3.72
CA LEU A 358 10.82 -21.87 -3.28
C LEU A 358 11.90 -21.93 -4.36
N ASN A 359 11.95 -22.99 -5.17
CA ASN A 359 12.86 -23.10 -6.31
C ASN A 359 12.58 -22.02 -7.37
N ILE A 360 11.31 -21.84 -7.77
CA ILE A 360 10.92 -20.81 -8.75
C ILE A 360 11.26 -19.42 -8.23
N ILE A 361 10.97 -19.18 -6.95
CA ILE A 361 11.28 -17.94 -6.25
C ILE A 361 12.77 -17.61 -6.35
N CYS A 362 13.65 -18.57 -6.07
CA CYS A 362 15.10 -18.37 -6.08
C CYS A 362 15.62 -18.04 -7.48
N GLU A 363 15.00 -18.63 -8.51
CA GLU A 363 15.38 -18.48 -9.92
C GLU A 363 14.85 -17.19 -10.57
N LYS A 364 13.59 -16.83 -10.29
CA LYS A 364 12.89 -15.73 -10.98
C LYS A 364 12.95 -14.40 -10.26
N ILE A 365 12.85 -14.40 -8.93
CA ILE A 365 12.85 -13.16 -8.16
C ILE A 365 14.28 -12.62 -8.10
N PRO A 366 14.49 -11.31 -8.38
CA PRO A 366 15.80 -10.72 -8.31
C PRO A 366 16.29 -10.65 -6.86
N ALA A 367 17.61 -10.67 -6.69
CA ALA A 367 18.19 -10.31 -5.41
C ALA A 367 18.00 -8.80 -5.13
N PRO A 368 17.98 -8.37 -3.86
CA PRO A 368 17.89 -6.95 -3.49
C PRO A 368 18.92 -6.02 -4.15
N HIS A 369 20.07 -6.54 -4.59
CA HIS A 369 21.10 -5.77 -5.30
C HIS A 369 20.83 -5.63 -6.82
N LYS A 370 19.81 -6.29 -7.35
CA LYS A 370 19.38 -6.21 -8.77
C LYS A 370 18.07 -5.44 -8.91
N LEU A 371 17.81 -4.49 -8.01
CA LEU A 371 16.69 -3.57 -8.13
C LEU A 371 16.80 -2.78 -9.44
N SER A 372 15.67 -2.56 -10.12
CA SER A 372 15.64 -1.71 -11.30
C SER A 372 15.97 -0.27 -10.91
N SER A 373 16.72 0.44 -11.77
CA SER A 373 16.99 1.86 -11.59
C SER A 373 15.71 2.67 -11.48
N GLU A 374 14.69 2.30 -12.26
CA GLU A 374 13.36 2.92 -12.25
C GLU A 374 12.70 2.83 -10.86
N LYS A 375 12.77 1.68 -10.19
CA LYS A 375 12.18 1.52 -8.86
C LYS A 375 12.91 2.39 -7.82
N VAL A 376 14.24 2.46 -7.89
CA VAL A 376 15.03 3.30 -6.99
C VAL A 376 14.73 4.78 -7.21
N GLU A 377 14.62 5.21 -8.47
CA GLU A 377 14.27 6.59 -8.80
C GLU A 377 12.89 6.97 -8.27
N ARG A 378 11.86 6.13 -8.51
CA ARG A 378 10.50 6.33 -7.97
C ARG A 378 10.50 6.44 -6.44
N LEU A 379 11.29 5.62 -5.75
CA LEU A 379 11.39 5.67 -4.28
C LEU A 379 12.04 6.96 -3.76
N ILE A 380 13.10 7.43 -4.43
CA ILE A 380 13.87 8.62 -4.02
C ILE A 380 13.14 9.90 -4.39
N SER A 381 12.64 9.99 -5.62
CA SER A 381 12.10 11.22 -6.17
C SER A 381 10.62 11.43 -5.82
N GLY A 382 9.90 10.36 -5.45
CA GLY A 382 8.48 10.43 -5.18
C GLY A 382 7.74 10.97 -6.40
N MET A 383 7.17 12.17 -6.27
CA MET A 383 6.49 12.89 -7.37
C MET A 383 7.41 13.88 -8.09
N ASP A 384 8.52 14.27 -7.48
CA ASP A 384 9.48 15.20 -8.08
C ASP A 384 10.40 14.45 -9.06
N GLU A 385 11.03 15.17 -9.99
CA GLU A 385 12.01 14.56 -10.89
C GLU A 385 13.32 14.27 -10.15
N TYR A 386 13.91 13.11 -10.43
CA TYR A 386 15.22 12.73 -9.92
C TYR A 386 16.34 13.70 -10.34
N SER A 387 16.30 14.20 -11.58
CA SER A 387 17.22 15.21 -12.13
C SER A 387 17.24 16.49 -11.30
N SER A 388 16.09 16.88 -10.75
CA SER A 388 15.95 18.10 -9.96
C SER A 388 16.53 17.97 -8.54
N MET A 389 16.74 16.75 -8.03
CA MET A 389 17.21 16.54 -6.65
C MET A 389 18.66 17.02 -6.44
N PRO A 390 19.04 17.41 -5.21
CA PRO A 390 20.42 17.79 -4.90
C PRO A 390 21.44 16.72 -5.29
N LYS A 391 22.64 17.13 -5.73
CA LYS A 391 23.73 16.21 -6.09
C LYS A 391 24.08 15.22 -4.97
N GLU A 392 24.01 15.67 -3.72
CA GLU A 392 24.23 14.82 -2.54
C GLU A 392 23.18 13.70 -2.43
N THR A 393 21.93 13.98 -2.78
CA THR A 393 20.84 13.00 -2.86
C THR A 393 21.02 12.05 -4.04
N GLN A 394 21.49 12.57 -5.18
CA GLN A 394 21.76 11.74 -6.37
C GLN A 394 22.84 10.69 -6.11
N ASN A 395 23.87 11.03 -5.32
CA ASN A 395 24.91 10.07 -4.92
C ASN A 395 24.34 8.87 -4.12
N LEU A 396 23.21 9.04 -3.43
CA LEU A 396 22.57 7.94 -2.70
C LEU A 396 22.02 6.85 -3.64
N LYS A 397 21.69 7.18 -4.90
CA LYS A 397 21.23 6.19 -5.88
C LYS A 397 22.26 5.09 -6.12
N GLU A 398 23.55 5.44 -6.17
CA GLU A 398 24.61 4.45 -6.32
C GLU A 398 24.70 3.51 -5.10
N ALA A 399 24.47 4.05 -3.90
CA ALA A 399 24.41 3.26 -2.66
C ALA A 399 23.21 2.29 -2.66
N PHE A 400 22.06 2.73 -3.17
CA PHE A 400 20.87 1.90 -3.36
C PHE A 400 21.10 0.75 -4.35
N LEU A 401 21.66 1.05 -5.52
CA LEU A 401 21.89 0.07 -6.57
C LEU A 401 22.94 -0.96 -6.17
N SER A 402 24.01 -0.51 -5.50
CA SER A 402 25.05 -1.40 -5.02
C SER A 402 24.61 -2.25 -3.82
N CYS A 403 23.60 -1.81 -3.05
CA CYS A 403 23.10 -2.49 -1.85
C CYS A 403 24.26 -2.92 -0.92
N ASN A 404 25.23 -2.01 -0.75
CA ASN A 404 26.48 -2.30 -0.07
C ASN A 404 26.26 -2.47 1.44
N SER A 405 26.83 -3.54 2.01
CA SER A 405 26.77 -3.84 3.44
C SER A 405 27.93 -3.24 4.25
N ASN A 406 28.75 -2.38 3.65
CA ASN A 406 29.89 -1.76 4.32
C ASN A 406 29.45 -0.78 5.42
N GLU A 407 30.24 -0.68 6.50
CA GLU A 407 29.97 0.22 7.62
C GLU A 407 30.16 1.71 7.27
N GLN A 408 30.92 2.02 6.22
CA GLN A 408 31.09 3.37 5.70
C GLN A 408 30.00 3.81 4.72
N ALA A 409 29.16 2.87 4.25
CA ALA A 409 28.08 3.20 3.35
C ALA A 409 26.96 3.94 4.11
N PRO A 410 26.26 4.89 3.47
CA PRO A 410 25.13 5.56 4.11
C PRO A 410 24.05 4.54 4.45
N ILE A 411 23.56 4.62 5.69
CA ILE A 411 22.47 3.77 6.17
C ILE A 411 21.17 4.36 5.67
N ILE A 412 20.35 3.55 5.03
CA ILE A 412 19.03 3.94 4.53
C ILE A 412 18.05 2.84 4.87
N ILE A 413 17.03 3.19 5.65
CA ILE A 413 15.99 2.28 6.11
C ILE A 413 14.64 2.91 5.81
N PHE A 414 13.71 2.12 5.32
CA PHE A 414 12.32 2.55 5.17
C PHE A 414 11.44 1.82 6.18
N ILE A 415 10.71 2.59 7.00
CA ILE A 415 9.67 2.09 7.89
C ILE A 415 8.34 2.20 7.17
N SER A 416 7.72 1.05 6.92
CA SER A 416 6.45 0.96 6.19
C SER A 416 5.24 1.05 7.12
N LYS A 417 5.32 0.40 8.29
CA LYS A 417 4.25 0.47 9.31
C LYS A 417 4.79 0.14 10.69
N MET A 418 4.05 0.53 11.72
CA MET A 418 4.27 0.03 13.09
C MET A 418 3.20 -1.00 13.43
N PHE A 419 3.54 -2.00 14.24
CA PHE A 419 2.54 -2.94 14.71
C PHE A 419 2.68 -3.21 16.20
N PRO A 420 1.55 -3.37 16.92
CA PRO A 420 1.59 -3.66 18.34
C PRO A 420 2.00 -5.11 18.58
N VAL A 421 2.78 -5.27 19.65
CA VAL A 421 3.22 -6.55 20.20
C VAL A 421 3.05 -6.49 21.71
N ASP A 422 2.45 -7.54 22.28
CA ASP A 422 2.31 -7.64 23.73
C ASP A 422 3.69 -7.78 24.37
N LYS A 423 3.98 -6.99 25.42
CA LYS A 423 5.26 -7.11 26.16
C LYS A 423 5.54 -8.55 26.63
N LYS A 424 4.50 -9.33 26.96
CA LYS A 424 4.63 -10.76 27.33
C LYS A 424 5.24 -11.62 26.20
N SER A 425 5.01 -11.26 24.94
CA SER A 425 5.50 -12.01 23.77
C SER A 425 6.91 -11.60 23.34
N LEU A 426 7.43 -10.49 23.87
CA LEU A 426 8.79 -10.03 23.57
C LEU A 426 9.84 -11.03 24.07
N PRO A 427 10.96 -11.18 23.33
CA PRO A 427 11.96 -12.22 23.64
C PRO A 427 12.65 -12.02 24.99
N GLU A 428 12.70 -10.78 25.48
CA GLU A 428 13.27 -10.41 26.78
C GLU A 428 12.45 -10.97 27.95
N ASN A 429 11.14 -11.12 27.75
CA ASN A 429 10.19 -11.56 28.77
C ASN A 429 9.84 -13.05 28.65
N LYS A 430 10.19 -13.70 27.53
CA LYS A 430 10.09 -15.15 27.39
C LYS A 430 11.23 -15.82 28.18
N PRO A 431 10.96 -16.89 28.95
CA PRO A 431 12.02 -17.68 29.55
C PRO A 431 12.86 -18.31 28.44
N ARG A 432 14.09 -17.81 28.25
CA ARG A 432 15.01 -18.30 27.22
C ARG A 432 15.25 -19.80 27.41
N LEU A 433 15.01 -20.59 26.37
CA LEU A 433 15.42 -22.00 26.33
C LEU A 433 16.95 -22.06 26.42
N LEU A 434 17.45 -22.48 27.58
CA LEU A 434 18.88 -22.52 27.86
C LEU A 434 19.55 -23.60 27.01
N THR A 435 20.70 -23.27 26.44
CA THR A 435 21.53 -24.25 25.74
C THR A 435 22.06 -25.31 26.73
N GLN A 436 22.37 -26.52 26.24
CA GLN A 436 22.93 -27.58 27.09
C GLN A 436 24.23 -27.13 27.78
N GLU A 437 25.06 -26.33 27.11
CA GLU A 437 26.29 -25.74 27.67
C GLU A 437 26.01 -24.67 28.75
N GLU A 438 25.01 -23.80 28.56
CA GLU A 438 24.59 -22.82 29.57
C GLU A 438 23.92 -23.48 30.78
N LEU A 439 23.20 -24.59 30.58
CA LEU A 439 22.67 -25.42 31.67
C LEU A 439 23.79 -26.07 32.47
N ILE A 440 24.85 -26.54 31.82
CA ILE A 440 26.04 -27.10 32.49
C ILE A 440 26.77 -26.00 33.27
N LYS A 441 27.02 -24.84 32.66
CA LYS A 441 27.64 -23.69 33.32
C LYS A 441 26.82 -23.17 34.50
N ARG A 442 25.48 -23.07 34.37
CA ARG A 442 24.62 -22.70 35.50
C ARG A 442 24.59 -23.75 36.59
N LYS A 443 24.68 -25.05 36.25
CA LYS A 443 24.84 -26.12 37.25
C LYS A 443 26.20 -26.04 37.95
N GLU A 444 27.27 -25.69 37.25
CA GLU A 444 28.60 -25.47 37.85
C GLU A 444 28.61 -24.23 38.74
N ILE A 445 28.06 -23.10 38.30
CA ILE A 445 27.93 -21.88 39.09
C ILE A 445 27.04 -22.11 40.31
N ALA A 446 25.92 -22.82 40.16
CA ALA A 446 25.06 -23.18 41.28
C ALA A 446 25.76 -24.15 42.26
N ARG A 447 26.58 -25.07 41.74
CA ARG A 447 27.39 -25.99 42.56
C ARG A 447 28.49 -25.24 43.31
N GLN A 448 29.18 -24.31 42.66
CA GLN A 448 30.16 -23.43 43.30
C GLN A 448 29.50 -22.52 44.35
N ALA A 449 28.37 -21.89 44.03
CA ALA A 449 27.62 -21.08 45.00
C ALA A 449 27.07 -21.93 46.17
N HIS A 450 26.75 -23.20 45.94
CA HIS A 450 26.35 -24.12 47.01
C HIS A 450 27.54 -24.55 47.87
N ILE A 451 28.71 -24.78 47.27
CA ILE A 451 29.97 -25.03 47.97
C ILE A 451 30.37 -23.80 48.79
N ASP A 452 30.28 -22.59 48.24
CA ASP A 452 30.58 -21.34 48.94
C ASP A 452 29.60 -21.06 50.09
N LYS A 453 28.33 -21.48 49.95
CA LYS A 453 27.35 -21.45 51.04
C LYS A 453 27.68 -22.46 52.14
N LEU A 454 28.10 -23.68 51.78
CA LEU A 454 28.54 -24.71 52.73
C LEU A 454 29.83 -24.33 53.47
N VAL A 455 30.68 -23.49 52.88
CA VAL A 455 31.91 -22.98 53.51
C VAL A 455 31.64 -21.84 54.49
N ASN A 456 30.50 -21.14 54.39
CA ASN A 456 30.17 -19.96 55.18
C ASN A 456 29.14 -20.15 56.31
N GLU A 457 28.75 -21.39 56.64
CA GLU A 457 27.84 -21.64 57.78
C GLU A 457 28.59 -21.61 59.14
N LYS A 458 28.36 -20.54 59.91
CA LYS A 458 28.57 -20.53 61.37
C LYS A 458 27.43 -21.30 62.07
N PRO A 459 27.69 -21.99 63.18
CA PRO A 459 26.72 -22.90 63.81
C PRO A 459 25.50 -22.18 64.41
N PRO A 460 24.34 -22.86 64.52
CA PRO A 460 23.08 -22.25 64.91
C PRO A 460 22.98 -22.04 66.42
N VAL A 461 22.36 -20.92 66.81
CA VAL A 461 21.86 -20.69 68.18
C VAL A 461 20.50 -21.40 68.30
N PRO A 462 20.25 -22.19 69.36
CA PRO A 462 18.98 -22.91 69.49
C PRO A 462 17.88 -21.97 69.99
N ILE A 463 16.79 -21.85 69.21
CA ILE A 463 15.53 -21.26 69.67
C ILE A 463 14.53 -22.39 69.87
N SER A 464 13.96 -22.40 71.07
CA SER A 464 12.92 -23.27 71.58
C SER A 464 11.63 -23.25 70.75
N ASN A 465 11.00 -24.42 70.68
CA ASN A 465 9.67 -24.66 70.13
C ASN A 465 8.63 -23.65 70.63
N GLU A 466 7.91 -23.02 69.71
CA GLU A 466 6.45 -22.89 69.76
C GLU A 466 5.89 -22.30 68.45
N ASN A 467 4.84 -22.98 67.95
CA ASN A 467 3.81 -22.54 67.00
C ASN A 467 4.14 -22.32 65.52
N VAL A 468 3.85 -23.38 64.77
CA VAL A 468 3.52 -23.38 63.34
C VAL A 468 2.23 -22.57 63.13
N GLN A 469 2.34 -21.41 62.48
CA GLN A 469 1.29 -20.87 61.63
C GLN A 469 1.91 -20.35 60.33
N SER A 470 1.33 -20.85 59.24
CA SER A 470 1.55 -20.49 57.84
C SER A 470 1.52 -18.99 57.61
N THR A 471 2.63 -18.45 57.09
CA THR A 471 2.63 -17.18 56.35
C THR A 471 3.09 -17.44 54.92
N ASP A 472 2.17 -17.92 54.10
CA ASP A 472 2.13 -17.54 52.70
C ASP A 472 1.83 -16.04 52.65
N ASN A 473 2.87 -15.23 52.52
CA ASN A 473 2.76 -13.83 52.14
C ASN A 473 4.02 -13.46 51.35
N VAL A 474 4.17 -14.07 50.18
CA VAL A 474 4.77 -13.35 49.06
C VAL A 474 3.61 -12.63 48.39
N GLN A 475 3.44 -11.36 48.74
CA GLN A 475 2.67 -10.43 47.92
C GLN A 475 3.34 -10.41 46.54
N LYS A 476 2.77 -11.18 45.61
CA LYS A 476 2.84 -10.82 44.20
C LYS A 476 1.99 -9.57 44.06
N GLU A 477 2.66 -8.43 43.99
CA GLU A 477 2.06 -7.27 43.34
C GLU A 477 1.89 -7.63 41.86
N ASP A 478 0.74 -8.23 41.54
CA ASP A 478 0.22 -8.29 40.18
C ASP A 478 -0.15 -6.86 39.76
N THR A 479 0.87 -6.04 39.46
CA THR A 479 0.71 -4.89 38.59
C THR A 479 0.73 -5.40 37.16
N ASP A 480 -0.40 -5.96 36.75
CA ASP A 480 -0.67 -6.48 35.41
C ASP A 480 -0.87 -5.29 34.42
N THR A 481 0.07 -4.34 34.38
CA THR A 481 0.14 -3.36 33.29
C THR A 481 0.82 -4.04 32.09
N CYS A 482 0.05 -4.89 31.40
CA CYS A 482 0.41 -5.34 30.06
C CYS A 482 0.39 -4.15 29.09
N GLU A 483 1.40 -3.31 29.13
CA GLU A 483 1.62 -2.30 28.11
C GLU A 483 2.02 -3.02 26.80
N SER A 484 1.37 -2.70 25.69
CA SER A 484 1.78 -3.14 24.35
C SER A 484 2.92 -2.27 23.86
N SER A 485 3.96 -2.85 23.27
CA SER A 485 5.02 -2.10 22.59
C SER A 485 4.77 -2.13 21.08
N LEU A 486 5.00 -1.03 20.37
CA LEU A 486 5.01 -1.02 18.92
C LEU A 486 6.39 -1.40 18.39
N ILE A 487 6.38 -2.24 17.35
CA ILE A 487 7.57 -2.60 16.59
C ILE A 487 7.40 -2.04 15.18
N ALA A 488 8.40 -1.32 14.70
CA ALA A 488 8.46 -0.80 13.35
C ALA A 488 8.83 -1.91 12.38
N PHE A 489 8.02 -2.09 11.34
CA PHE A 489 8.27 -2.98 10.22
C PHE A 489 9.06 -2.24 9.15
N ALA A 490 10.30 -2.65 8.92
CA ALA A 490 11.25 -1.86 8.14
C ALA A 490 12.15 -2.70 7.23
N ARG A 491 12.58 -2.13 6.10
CA ARG A 491 13.59 -2.72 5.20
C ARG A 491 14.82 -1.84 5.14
N ILE A 492 15.99 -2.46 5.23
CA ILE A 492 17.28 -1.79 5.05
C ILE A 492 17.65 -1.86 3.57
N TYR A 493 17.86 -0.72 2.93
CA TYR A 493 18.26 -0.64 1.51
C TYR A 493 19.77 -0.52 1.33
N SER A 494 20.45 0.19 2.23
CA SER A 494 21.90 0.40 2.18
C SER A 494 22.49 0.46 3.58
N GLY A 495 23.75 0.05 3.70
CA GLY A 495 24.52 0.07 4.94
C GLY A 495 24.25 -1.12 5.85
N THR A 496 24.84 -1.08 7.03
CA THR A 496 24.62 -2.07 8.08
C THR A 496 24.24 -1.38 9.37
N VAL A 497 23.16 -1.85 9.98
CA VAL A 497 22.57 -1.28 11.19
C VAL A 497 22.99 -2.11 12.39
N SER A 498 23.53 -1.47 13.43
CA SER A 498 23.83 -2.11 14.71
C SER A 498 23.08 -1.43 15.86
N ILE A 499 22.86 -2.17 16.95
CA ILE A 499 22.37 -1.59 18.20
C ILE A 499 23.35 -0.50 18.66
N GLY A 500 22.83 0.68 18.97
CA GLY A 500 23.59 1.88 19.33
C GLY A 500 23.88 2.83 18.16
N SER A 501 23.50 2.48 16.93
CA SER A 501 23.65 3.39 15.78
C SER A 501 22.73 4.60 15.92
N GLU A 502 23.28 5.79 15.66
CA GLU A 502 22.51 7.04 15.62
C GLU A 502 22.04 7.34 14.20
N LEU A 503 20.75 7.55 14.01
CA LEU A 503 20.13 7.84 12.70
C LEU A 503 19.18 9.04 12.79
N TYR A 504 18.97 9.70 11.66
CA TYR A 504 17.95 10.73 11.48
C TYR A 504 16.65 10.07 11.03
N VAL A 505 15.55 10.39 11.72
CA VAL A 505 14.19 10.03 11.33
C VAL A 505 13.65 11.17 10.48
N LEU A 506 13.33 10.87 9.23
CA LEU A 506 12.83 11.81 8.25
C LEU A 506 11.32 11.60 8.11
N GLY A 507 10.55 12.61 8.49
CA GLY A 507 9.09 12.61 8.37
C GLY A 507 8.62 12.73 6.92
N PRO A 508 7.35 12.40 6.62
CA PRO A 508 6.81 12.32 5.25
C PRO A 508 6.78 13.66 4.48
N LYS A 509 6.90 14.80 5.19
CA LYS A 509 6.95 16.15 4.60
C LYS A 509 8.38 16.68 4.46
N HIS A 510 9.38 15.86 4.72
CA HIS A 510 10.79 16.25 4.66
C HIS A 510 11.20 16.57 3.23
N ASN A 511 11.81 17.74 3.03
CA ASN A 511 12.41 18.11 1.76
C ASN A 511 13.92 18.27 1.94
N PRO A 512 14.75 17.49 1.21
CA PRO A 512 16.20 17.52 1.39
C PRO A 512 16.82 18.86 1.03
N ARG A 513 16.25 19.65 0.10
CA ARG A 513 16.78 20.97 -0.29
C ARG A 513 16.80 21.93 0.89
N ILE A 514 15.64 22.11 1.52
CA ILE A 514 15.45 23.02 2.66
C ILE A 514 16.32 22.57 3.84
N ALA A 515 16.38 21.26 4.08
CA ALA A 515 17.15 20.71 5.19
C ALA A 515 18.67 20.90 5.00
N LEU A 516 19.18 20.74 3.78
CA LEU A 516 20.59 20.98 3.47
C LEU A 516 20.95 22.47 3.54
N GLU A 517 20.06 23.36 3.11
CA GLU A 517 20.25 24.81 3.26
C GLU A 517 20.33 25.22 4.74
N ARG A 518 19.43 24.70 5.57
CA ARG A 518 19.46 24.92 7.03
C ARG A 518 20.72 24.37 7.69
N GLN A 519 21.17 23.19 7.27
CA GLN A 519 22.43 22.62 7.74
C GLN A 519 23.63 23.50 7.35
N ARG A 520 23.65 24.02 6.12
CA ARG A 520 24.68 24.97 5.66
C ARG A 520 24.63 26.29 6.42
N ALA A 521 23.44 26.72 6.85
CA ALA A 521 23.25 27.87 7.73
C ALA A 521 23.67 27.63 9.19
N GLY A 522 24.09 26.40 9.55
CA GLY A 522 24.65 26.08 10.87
C GLY A 522 23.64 25.58 11.91
N GLU A 523 22.41 25.22 11.51
CA GLU A 523 21.41 24.67 12.42
C GLU A 523 21.80 23.25 12.88
N VAL A 524 21.98 23.07 14.20
CA VAL A 524 22.27 21.76 14.82
C VAL A 524 20.95 21.16 15.31
N ILE A 525 20.68 19.92 14.91
CA ILE A 525 19.48 19.19 15.33
C ILE A 525 19.72 18.63 16.74
N ASP A 526 18.93 19.07 17.71
CA ASP A 526 19.03 18.57 19.09
C ASP A 526 18.63 17.09 19.17
N PRO A 527 19.40 16.25 19.89
CA PRO A 527 19.15 14.81 20.00
C PRO A 527 17.95 14.44 20.87
N ASN A 528 17.44 15.36 21.70
CA ASN A 528 16.33 15.11 22.62
C ASN A 528 14.96 15.54 22.06
N LEU A 529 14.91 16.08 20.83
CA LEU A 529 13.66 16.54 20.22
C LEU A 529 12.73 15.36 19.91
N GLN A 530 11.52 15.41 20.49
CA GLN A 530 10.43 14.49 20.19
C GLN A 530 9.47 15.10 19.16
N LEU A 531 8.63 14.28 18.52
CA LEU A 531 7.61 14.74 17.56
C LEU A 531 6.71 15.87 18.10
N LYS A 532 6.47 15.88 19.41
CA LYS A 532 5.57 16.83 20.08
C LYS A 532 6.18 18.25 20.20
N ASP A 533 7.51 18.35 20.16
CA ASP A 533 8.24 19.59 20.40
C ASP A 533 8.78 20.21 19.09
N LEU A 534 8.49 19.58 17.94
CA LEU A 534 8.89 20.08 16.62
C LEU A 534 8.06 21.30 16.22
N LYS A 535 8.75 22.36 15.78
CA LYS A 535 8.13 23.55 15.18
C LYS A 535 7.67 23.26 13.75
N ASP A 536 6.63 23.97 13.30
CA ASP A 536 6.12 23.87 11.93
C ASP A 536 7.24 24.12 10.90
N GLY A 537 7.48 23.12 10.05
CA GLY A 537 8.55 23.16 9.05
C GLY A 537 9.84 22.42 9.44
N CYS A 538 9.96 21.89 10.66
CA CYS A 538 11.04 20.97 11.05
C CYS A 538 10.47 19.53 11.13
N TYR A 539 10.96 18.64 10.26
CA TYR A 539 10.44 17.26 10.12
C TYR A 539 11.51 16.19 10.38
N ILE A 540 12.56 16.54 11.13
CA ILE A 540 13.73 15.69 11.37
C ILE A 540 13.87 15.50 12.87
N THR A 541 14.05 14.26 13.30
CA THR A 541 14.47 13.93 14.67
C THR A 541 15.69 13.00 14.62
N LYS A 542 16.44 12.91 15.71
CA LYS A 542 17.59 12.00 15.83
C LYS A 542 17.26 10.89 16.82
N VAL A 543 17.57 9.64 16.46
CA VAL A 543 17.24 8.46 17.26
C VAL A 543 18.42 7.52 17.36
N THR A 544 18.57 6.89 18.52
CA THR A 544 19.51 5.78 18.74
C THR A 544 18.78 4.44 18.71
N ILE A 545 19.27 3.51 17.89
CA ILE A 545 18.64 2.20 17.76
C ILE A 545 18.94 1.37 19.01
N SER A 546 17.91 1.07 19.79
CA SER A 546 18.05 0.27 21.02
C SER A 546 17.82 -1.23 20.80
N LYS A 547 16.83 -1.61 19.97
CA LYS A 547 16.40 -3.01 19.82
C LYS A 547 16.10 -3.35 18.36
N LEU A 548 16.64 -4.48 17.91
CA LEU A 548 16.44 -5.04 16.57
C LEU A 548 15.95 -6.48 16.67
N TYR A 549 14.96 -6.83 15.83
CA TYR A 549 14.31 -8.13 15.82
C TYR A 549 14.23 -8.71 14.41
N LEU A 550 14.44 -10.02 14.31
CA LEU A 550 14.01 -10.84 13.18
C LEU A 550 12.57 -11.26 13.40
N LEU A 551 11.75 -11.17 12.36
CA LEU A 551 10.33 -11.50 12.44
C LEU A 551 10.12 -12.94 11.95
N MET A 552 9.71 -13.83 12.86
CA MET A 552 9.45 -15.25 12.61
C MET A 552 7.95 -15.54 12.77
N GLY A 553 7.11 -14.74 12.12
CA GLY A 553 5.64 -14.79 12.27
C GLY A 553 5.22 -14.34 13.66
N ARG A 554 4.86 -15.30 14.53
CA ARG A 554 4.42 -15.04 15.91
C ARG A 554 5.57 -14.77 16.87
N GLU A 555 6.79 -15.19 16.51
CA GLU A 555 7.97 -15.07 17.37
C GLU A 555 8.90 -13.98 16.85
N LEU A 556 9.59 -13.34 17.79
CA LEU A 556 10.59 -12.33 17.53
C LEU A 556 11.93 -12.89 17.99
N GLU A 557 12.98 -12.72 17.19
CA GLU A 557 14.32 -13.12 17.58
C GLU A 557 15.23 -11.90 17.65
N PRO A 558 15.89 -11.61 18.78
CA PRO A 558 16.74 -10.43 18.90
C PRO A 558 18.01 -10.59 18.03
N ILE A 559 18.33 -9.57 17.25
CA ILE A 559 19.57 -9.49 16.45
C ILE A 559 20.36 -8.24 16.88
N THR A 560 21.69 -8.30 16.80
CA THR A 560 22.57 -7.17 17.14
C THR A 560 22.99 -6.32 15.94
N LYS A 561 23.14 -6.94 14.77
CA LYS A 561 23.63 -6.31 13.53
C LYS A 561 22.90 -6.86 12.33
N VAL A 562 22.34 -5.99 11.48
CA VAL A 562 21.62 -6.39 10.27
C VAL A 562 22.12 -5.62 9.04
N PRO A 563 22.55 -6.31 7.98
CA PRO A 563 23.02 -5.71 6.74
C PRO A 563 21.89 -5.38 5.76
N ALA A 564 22.21 -4.63 4.71
CA ALA A 564 21.31 -4.24 3.64
C ALA A 564 20.59 -5.42 2.96
N GLY A 565 19.38 -5.17 2.49
CA GLY A 565 18.51 -6.13 1.78
C GLY A 565 17.55 -6.90 2.68
N ASN A 566 17.74 -6.87 4.00
CA ASN A 566 16.88 -7.57 4.96
C ASN A 566 15.67 -6.74 5.41
N VAL A 567 14.60 -7.44 5.76
CA VAL A 567 13.42 -6.87 6.44
C VAL A 567 13.52 -7.20 7.94
N ILE A 568 13.27 -6.21 8.79
CA ILE A 568 13.48 -6.28 10.24
C ILE A 568 12.37 -5.60 11.04
N GLY A 569 12.29 -5.94 12.31
CA GLY A 569 11.57 -5.21 13.34
C GLY A 569 12.51 -4.27 14.10
N ILE A 570 12.17 -2.98 14.21
CA ILE A 570 12.90 -2.02 15.07
C ILE A 570 12.00 -1.64 16.26
N GLY A 571 12.50 -1.80 17.48
CA GLY A 571 11.76 -1.43 18.69
C GLY A 571 12.00 0.03 19.13
N ASN A 572 11.12 0.55 19.98
CA ASN A 572 11.24 1.85 20.65
C ASN A 572 11.29 3.07 19.71
N LEU A 573 10.47 3.09 18.65
CA LEU A 573 10.37 4.20 17.70
C LEU A 573 9.05 5.00 17.81
N GLU A 574 8.24 4.70 18.81
CA GLU A 574 6.85 5.18 18.99
C GLU A 574 6.73 6.70 19.02
N GLU A 575 7.71 7.39 19.59
CA GLU A 575 7.69 8.83 19.80
C GLU A 575 8.27 9.64 18.63
N HIS A 576 8.86 8.95 17.63
CA HIS A 576 9.57 9.59 16.52
C HIS A 576 8.91 9.36 15.16
N VAL A 577 8.04 8.36 15.04
CA VAL A 577 7.38 8.00 13.78
C VAL A 577 5.87 8.20 13.92
N LEU A 578 5.27 8.81 12.90
CA LEU A 578 3.82 8.91 12.78
C LEU A 578 3.26 7.66 12.13
N LYS A 579 3.32 7.55 10.80
CA LYS A 579 2.82 6.39 10.04
C LYS A 579 3.97 5.65 9.37
N THR A 580 4.62 6.39 8.49
CA THR A 580 5.81 6.00 7.76
C THR A 580 6.96 6.93 8.13
N ALA A 581 8.18 6.44 7.97
CA ALA A 581 9.37 7.27 8.10
C ALA A 581 10.55 6.64 7.33
N THR A 582 11.42 7.49 6.80
CA THR A 582 12.72 7.05 6.29
C THR A 582 13.76 7.33 7.37
N LEU A 583 14.55 6.33 7.76
CA LEU A 583 15.72 6.52 8.60
C LEU A 583 16.95 6.63 7.71
N SER A 584 17.78 7.63 7.96
CA SER A 584 19.05 7.77 7.26
C SER A 584 20.17 8.25 8.16
N SER A 585 21.41 7.86 7.83
CA SER A 585 22.60 8.48 8.40
C SER A 585 22.85 9.90 7.86
N THR A 586 22.23 10.28 6.74
CA THR A 586 22.38 11.59 6.11
C THR A 586 21.05 12.33 6.00
N ILE A 587 21.08 13.66 6.18
CA ILE A 587 19.90 14.53 6.07
C ILE A 587 19.49 14.73 4.59
N ALA A 588 20.43 14.52 3.67
CA ALA A 588 20.25 14.62 2.22
C ALA A 588 19.29 13.56 1.64
N CYS A 589 18.93 12.53 2.41
CA CYS A 589 17.96 11.53 1.96
C CYS A 589 16.56 12.15 1.94
N PRO A 590 15.77 11.98 0.86
CA PRO A 590 14.37 12.37 0.84
C PRO A 590 13.55 11.36 1.65
N SER A 591 12.44 11.82 2.22
CA SER A 591 11.45 10.90 2.78
C SER A 591 10.81 10.11 1.64
N PHE A 592 10.74 8.80 1.77
CA PHE A 592 10.03 7.99 0.77
C PHE A 592 8.55 8.29 0.93
N SER A 593 7.98 8.90 -0.11
CA SER A 593 6.57 9.32 -0.13
C SER A 593 5.68 8.11 0.09
N GLU A 594 4.62 8.24 0.89
CA GLU A 594 3.59 7.20 1.01
C GLU A 594 2.99 6.89 -0.38
N LEU A 595 2.59 5.63 -0.60
CA LEU A 595 1.71 5.33 -1.72
C LEU A 595 0.39 6.06 -1.47
N THR A 596 -0.11 6.77 -2.48
CA THR A 596 -1.46 7.31 -2.47
C THR A 596 -2.38 6.13 -2.19
N SER A 597 -2.97 6.09 -1.00
CA SER A 597 -3.85 4.98 -0.62
C SER A 597 -4.97 4.91 -1.64
N LEU A 598 -5.01 3.83 -2.42
CA LEU A 598 -6.03 3.60 -3.45
C LEU A 598 -7.45 3.65 -2.87
N THR A 599 -7.58 3.42 -1.55
CA THR A 599 -8.83 3.53 -0.81
C THR A 599 -8.77 4.75 0.12
N VAL A 600 -9.60 5.75 -0.16
CA VAL A 600 -9.90 6.85 0.76
C VAL A 600 -10.80 6.29 1.89
N PRO A 601 -10.56 6.60 3.17
CA PRO A 601 -11.46 6.18 4.24
C PRO A 601 -12.79 6.95 4.13
N ILE A 602 -13.90 6.20 4.00
CA ILE A 602 -15.23 6.72 3.67
C ILE A 602 -16.17 6.66 4.88
N LEU A 603 -16.04 5.62 5.71
CA LEU A 603 -16.93 5.35 6.83
C LEU A 603 -16.48 6.15 8.06
N ARG A 604 -17.39 6.91 8.68
CA ARG A 604 -17.11 7.77 9.83
C ARG A 604 -17.93 7.35 11.04
N VAL A 605 -17.30 7.39 12.21
CA VAL A 605 -17.93 7.03 13.48
C VAL A 605 -17.44 7.95 14.58
N ALA A 606 -18.37 8.55 15.33
CA ALA A 606 -18.06 9.25 16.57
C ALA A 606 -17.84 8.26 17.72
N LEU A 607 -16.78 8.49 18.49
CA LEU A 607 -16.32 7.65 19.59
C LEU A 607 -16.35 8.43 20.90
N GLU A 608 -16.96 7.85 21.92
CA GLU A 608 -16.98 8.39 23.27
C GLU A 608 -16.58 7.32 24.29
N PRO A 609 -15.73 7.63 25.27
CA PRO A 609 -15.45 6.67 26.34
C PRO A 609 -16.69 6.53 27.24
N LYS A 610 -17.00 5.32 27.70
CA LYS A 610 -18.11 5.12 28.67
C LYS A 610 -17.91 5.91 29.95
N HIS A 611 -16.66 6.09 30.36
CA HIS A 611 -16.27 6.87 31.53
C HIS A 611 -15.46 8.09 31.09
N PRO A 612 -15.83 9.31 31.51
CA PRO A 612 -15.16 10.53 31.07
C PRO A 612 -13.69 10.62 31.54
N ASN A 613 -13.35 9.96 32.66
CA ASN A 613 -11.98 9.91 33.18
C ASN A 613 -11.00 9.20 32.24
N ASP A 614 -11.49 8.34 31.36
CA ASP A 614 -10.66 7.56 30.43
C ASP A 614 -10.45 8.27 29.08
N LEU A 615 -10.92 9.52 28.92
CA LEU A 615 -10.77 10.29 27.69
C LEU A 615 -9.29 10.43 27.26
N GLN A 616 -8.38 10.69 28.19
CA GLN A 616 -6.96 10.80 27.88
C GLN A 616 -6.36 9.48 27.38
N LYS A 617 -6.78 8.35 27.96
CA LYS A 617 -6.37 7.01 27.52
C LYS A 617 -6.91 6.69 26.14
N LEU A 618 -8.16 7.09 25.86
CA LEU A 618 -8.77 6.93 24.53
C LEU A 618 -8.00 7.74 23.48
N ILE A 619 -7.71 9.02 23.74
CA ILE A 619 -6.92 9.86 22.83
C ILE A 619 -5.52 9.26 22.60
N TYR A 620 -4.87 8.77 23.65
CA TYR A 620 -3.58 8.10 23.53
C TYR A 620 -3.68 6.81 22.70
N GLY A 621 -4.68 5.96 22.95
CA GLY A 621 -4.91 4.74 22.19
C GLY A 621 -5.25 5.00 20.72
N LEU A 622 -6.00 6.06 20.44
CA LEU A 622 -6.29 6.52 19.07
C LEU A 622 -5.05 7.01 18.33
N LYS A 623 -4.11 7.66 19.03
CA LYS A 623 -2.80 8.00 18.46
C LYS A 623 -2.04 6.74 18.05
N LEU A 624 -1.96 5.74 18.93
CA LEU A 624 -1.31 4.45 18.62
C LEU A 624 -2.00 3.73 17.45
N LEU A 625 -3.34 3.77 17.38
CA LEU A 625 -4.09 3.20 16.27
C LEU A 625 -3.72 3.87 14.94
N ASN A 626 -3.69 5.20 14.89
CA ASN A 626 -3.30 5.96 13.70
C ASN A 626 -1.84 5.72 13.27
N GLN A 627 -0.96 5.32 14.20
CA GLN A 627 0.41 4.90 13.87
C GLN A 627 0.47 3.48 13.31
N ALA A 628 -0.38 2.58 13.81
CA ALA A 628 -0.39 1.19 13.41
C ALA A 628 -1.13 0.94 12.08
N ASP A 629 -2.15 1.75 11.80
CA ASP A 629 -3.00 1.62 10.63
C ASP A 629 -3.02 2.91 9.80
N ALA A 630 -2.60 2.80 8.54
CA ALA A 630 -2.54 3.92 7.63
C ALA A 630 -3.92 4.51 7.29
N CYS A 631 -4.97 3.68 7.25
CA CYS A 631 -6.32 4.07 6.85
C CYS A 631 -7.19 4.60 8.00
N ALA A 632 -6.80 4.38 9.25
CA ALA A 632 -7.52 4.88 10.42
C ALA A 632 -7.18 6.37 10.65
N LEU A 633 -8.04 7.27 10.19
CA LEU A 633 -7.86 8.72 10.41
C LEU A 633 -8.70 9.17 11.60
N VAL A 634 -8.04 9.81 12.56
CA VAL A 634 -8.70 10.35 13.76
C VAL A 634 -8.77 11.87 13.62
N HIS A 635 -9.98 12.40 13.74
CA HIS A 635 -10.25 13.83 13.71
C HIS A 635 -11.01 14.24 14.97
N ILE A 636 -10.63 15.38 15.55
CA ILE A 636 -11.41 16.02 16.62
C ILE A 636 -12.17 17.16 15.95
N GLN A 637 -13.49 17.09 16.00
CA GLN A 637 -14.35 18.14 15.45
C GLN A 637 -14.38 19.37 16.37
N GLU A 638 -14.84 20.51 15.84
CA GLU A 638 -15.01 21.74 16.63
C GLU A 638 -16.03 21.55 17.79
N THR A 639 -16.97 20.61 17.62
CA THR A 639 -17.93 20.18 18.65
C THR A 639 -17.25 19.47 19.84
N GLY A 640 -15.99 19.06 19.70
CA GLY A 640 -15.27 18.24 20.67
C GLY A 640 -15.49 16.73 20.50
N GLU A 641 -16.28 16.31 19.52
CA GLU A 641 -16.49 14.90 19.19
C GLU A 641 -15.24 14.31 18.52
N ILE A 642 -14.90 13.08 18.92
CA ILE A 642 -13.78 12.34 18.35
C ILE A 642 -14.32 11.43 17.26
N VAL A 643 -13.97 11.70 16.01
CA VAL A 643 -14.42 10.93 14.86
C VAL A 643 -13.29 10.08 14.30
N LEU A 644 -13.58 8.79 14.13
CA LEU A 644 -12.72 7.83 13.46
C LEU A 644 -13.25 7.58 12.05
N ASN A 645 -12.39 7.79 11.06
CA ASN A 645 -12.67 7.44 9.67
C ASN A 645 -11.95 6.12 9.32
N THR A 646 -12.67 5.19 8.71
CA THR A 646 -12.16 3.88 8.27
C THR A 646 -12.55 3.59 6.83
N ALA A 647 -11.90 2.58 6.23
CA ALA A 647 -12.12 2.20 4.84
C ALA A 647 -13.46 1.48 4.61
N GLY A 648 -13.92 0.70 5.59
CA GLY A 648 -15.13 -0.12 5.49
C GLY A 648 -15.56 -0.67 6.85
N GLU A 649 -16.62 -1.47 6.85
CA GLU A 649 -17.25 -2.01 8.06
C GLU A 649 -16.36 -3.03 8.78
N VAL A 650 -15.79 -3.99 8.05
CA VAL A 650 -14.90 -5.01 8.63
C VAL A 650 -13.66 -4.36 9.25
N HIS A 651 -13.17 -3.31 8.59
CA HIS A 651 -12.07 -2.53 9.12
C HIS A 651 -12.47 -1.69 10.36
N LEU A 652 -13.65 -1.09 10.38
CA LEU A 652 -14.16 -0.39 11.56
C LEU A 652 -14.23 -1.32 12.78
N GLU A 653 -14.85 -2.49 12.64
CA GLU A 653 -14.97 -3.46 13.73
C GLU A 653 -13.59 -3.83 14.29
N ARG A 654 -12.62 -4.07 13.41
CA ARG A 654 -11.24 -4.35 13.79
C ARG A 654 -10.62 -3.21 14.60
N CYS A 655 -10.73 -1.97 14.12
CA CYS A 655 -10.20 -0.80 14.82
C CYS A 655 -10.83 -0.64 16.22
N LEU A 656 -12.14 -0.88 16.33
CA LEU A 656 -12.86 -0.80 17.60
C LEU A 656 -12.41 -1.90 18.58
N GLU A 657 -12.26 -3.14 18.11
CA GLU A 657 -11.73 -4.23 18.92
C GLU A 657 -10.28 -3.94 19.37
N ASP A 658 -9.44 -3.44 18.47
CA ASP A 658 -8.05 -3.11 18.80
C ASP A 658 -7.95 -1.96 19.82
N LEU A 659 -8.81 -0.94 19.74
CA LEU A 659 -8.89 0.12 20.75
C LEU A 659 -9.32 -0.42 22.12
N LYS A 660 -10.31 -1.31 22.16
CA LYS A 660 -10.85 -1.91 23.39
C LYS A 660 -9.91 -2.91 24.04
N LEU A 661 -9.17 -3.70 23.26
CA LEU A 661 -8.37 -4.82 23.78
C LEU A 661 -6.87 -4.48 23.92
N ARG A 662 -6.30 -3.70 22.99
CA ARG A 662 -4.84 -3.54 22.87
C ARG A 662 -4.36 -2.15 23.23
N TYR A 663 -4.93 -1.12 22.60
CA TYR A 663 -4.40 0.24 22.70
C TYR A 663 -4.91 1.00 23.93
N ALA A 664 -6.18 1.43 23.91
CA ALA A 664 -6.74 2.25 24.99
C ALA A 664 -7.10 1.39 26.21
N LYS A 665 -7.60 0.17 25.98
CA LYS A 665 -8.15 -0.72 27.03
C LYS A 665 -9.29 -0.08 27.82
N VAL A 666 -10.11 0.67 27.10
CA VAL A 666 -11.25 1.41 27.62
C VAL A 666 -12.51 0.89 26.93
N GLU A 667 -13.63 0.87 27.64
CA GLU A 667 -14.91 0.62 27.01
C GLU A 667 -15.42 1.88 26.29
N ILE A 668 -15.77 1.72 25.02
CA ILE A 668 -16.12 2.83 24.12
C ILE A 668 -17.57 2.67 23.68
N ASN A 669 -18.32 3.78 23.74
CA ASN A 669 -19.60 3.97 23.08
C ASN A 669 -19.36 4.47 21.66
N VAL A 670 -20.01 3.81 20.71
CA VAL A 670 -19.77 3.96 19.28
C VAL A 670 -21.10 4.37 18.66
N SER A 671 -21.11 5.48 17.94
CA SER A 671 -22.27 5.92 17.15
C SER A 671 -22.50 5.02 15.93
N GLU A 672 -23.66 5.14 15.29
CA GLU A 672 -23.92 4.43 14.05
C GLU A 672 -22.97 4.90 12.94
N PRO A 673 -22.49 4.00 12.07
CA PRO A 673 -21.57 4.36 11.01
C PRO A 673 -22.26 5.21 9.96
N ILE A 674 -21.71 6.41 9.72
CA ILE A 674 -22.21 7.37 8.75
C ILE A 674 -21.18 7.52 7.65
N VAL A 675 -21.65 7.66 6.41
CA VAL A 675 -20.79 7.97 5.27
C VAL A 675 -20.87 9.47 5.00
N SER A 676 -19.73 10.12 4.77
CA SER A 676 -19.75 11.53 4.42
C SER A 676 -20.25 11.74 3.00
N PHE A 677 -21.26 12.58 2.84
CA PHE A 677 -21.74 13.00 1.53
C PHE A 677 -20.93 14.20 1.03
N ARG A 678 -21.25 14.62 -0.20
CA ARG A 678 -20.79 15.89 -0.75
C ARG A 678 -21.98 16.69 -1.24
N GLU A 679 -21.80 17.99 -1.41
CA GLU A 679 -22.87 18.88 -1.84
C GLU A 679 -22.60 19.41 -3.25
N THR A 680 -23.61 19.40 -4.12
CA THR A 680 -23.48 19.92 -5.49
C THR A 680 -24.68 20.76 -5.89
N ILE A 681 -24.53 21.51 -6.99
CA ILE A 681 -25.61 22.26 -7.63
C ILE A 681 -25.97 21.53 -8.92
N VAL A 682 -27.27 21.38 -9.19
CA VAL A 682 -27.75 20.77 -10.44
C VAL A 682 -28.41 21.84 -11.31
N PRO A 683 -28.16 21.86 -12.64
CA PRO A 683 -28.88 22.74 -13.55
C PRO A 683 -30.38 22.43 -13.56
N ALA A 684 -31.20 23.36 -14.02
CA ALA A 684 -32.62 23.09 -14.21
C ALA A 684 -32.82 21.93 -15.22
N PRO A 685 -33.74 20.97 -14.95
CA PRO A 685 -34.02 19.90 -15.88
C PRO A 685 -34.55 20.50 -17.19
N LYS A 686 -34.03 20.02 -18.32
CA LYS A 686 -34.49 20.45 -19.65
C LYS A 686 -35.87 19.88 -20.02
N VAL A 687 -36.33 18.89 -19.25
CA VAL A 687 -37.47 18.04 -19.58
C VAL A 687 -38.31 17.79 -18.32
N ASP A 688 -39.64 17.90 -18.42
CA ASP A 688 -40.59 17.64 -17.32
C ASP A 688 -40.83 16.12 -17.10
N MET A 689 -41.52 15.73 -16.02
CA MET A 689 -41.88 14.33 -15.70
C MET A 689 -42.74 13.64 -16.77
N LEU A 690 -43.23 14.38 -17.76
CA LEU A 690 -43.97 13.90 -18.93
C LEU A 690 -43.16 13.92 -20.25
N ASN A 691 -41.84 14.10 -20.17
CA ASN A 691 -40.92 14.20 -21.31
C ASN A 691 -41.12 15.41 -22.25
N GLU A 692 -41.83 16.46 -21.81
CA GLU A 692 -41.99 17.70 -22.57
C GLU A 692 -40.80 18.66 -22.33
N VAL A 693 -40.31 19.30 -23.38
CA VAL A 693 -39.22 20.28 -23.31
C VAL A 693 -39.74 21.54 -22.63
N ILE A 694 -39.15 21.89 -21.49
CA ILE A 694 -39.52 23.10 -20.75
C ILE A 694 -38.92 24.30 -21.49
N GLU A 695 -39.73 25.27 -21.90
CA GLU A 695 -39.23 26.59 -22.35
C GLU A 695 -38.40 27.20 -21.21
N GLN A 696 -37.11 27.41 -21.45
CA GLN A 696 -36.23 28.06 -20.48
C GLN A 696 -36.69 29.50 -20.29
N LYS A 697 -37.51 29.75 -19.26
CA LYS A 697 -37.51 31.08 -18.65
C LYS A 697 -36.08 31.32 -18.18
N PRO A 698 -35.43 32.44 -18.52
CA PRO A 698 -34.13 32.75 -17.94
C PRO A 698 -34.36 32.71 -16.42
N ASP A 699 -33.62 31.86 -15.71
CA ASP A 699 -33.65 31.86 -14.25
C ASP A 699 -33.54 33.32 -13.82
N ASP A 700 -34.50 33.86 -13.06
CA ASP A 700 -34.39 35.20 -12.50
C ASP A 700 -33.14 35.20 -11.58
N ILE A 701 -31.98 35.55 -12.14
CA ILE A 701 -30.69 35.50 -11.44
C ILE A 701 -30.71 36.63 -10.42
N LYS A 702 -31.23 36.36 -9.22
CA LYS A 702 -31.00 37.21 -8.05
C LYS A 702 -29.54 37.06 -7.65
N LEU A 703 -28.70 37.97 -8.16
CA LEU A 703 -27.30 38.08 -7.76
C LEU A 703 -27.23 38.51 -6.30
N GLU A 704 -26.42 37.82 -5.51
CA GLU A 704 -26.21 38.18 -4.11
C GLU A 704 -25.27 39.37 -3.99
N THR A 705 -25.81 40.51 -3.56
CA THR A 705 -25.05 41.72 -3.28
C THR A 705 -24.70 41.78 -1.79
N TRP A 706 -23.41 41.80 -1.45
CA TRP A 706 -22.96 41.95 -0.06
C TRP A 706 -22.33 43.32 0.16
N THR A 707 -22.74 44.02 1.23
CA THR A 707 -22.14 45.29 1.67
C THR A 707 -21.58 45.15 3.08
N LEU A 708 -20.31 45.52 3.27
CA LEU A 708 -19.61 45.46 4.56
C LEU A 708 -19.34 46.86 5.13
N ASN A 709 -19.49 47.05 6.45
CA ASN A 709 -19.22 48.29 7.20
C ASN A 709 -19.64 49.58 6.46
N ASN A 710 -20.91 49.97 6.51
CA ASN A 710 -21.41 51.20 5.89
C ASN A 710 -21.03 51.36 4.40
N GLN A 711 -21.16 50.29 3.60
CA GLN A 711 -20.83 50.29 2.15
C GLN A 711 -19.33 50.48 1.82
N ARG A 712 -18.42 50.11 2.72
CA ARG A 712 -16.96 50.14 2.45
C ARG A 712 -16.49 49.09 1.45
N CYS A 713 -17.13 47.93 1.38
CA CYS A 713 -16.84 46.90 0.39
C CYS A 713 -18.14 46.33 -0.16
N TYR A 714 -18.21 46.24 -1.48
CA TYR A 714 -19.33 45.71 -2.24
C TYR A 714 -18.84 44.60 -3.15
N PHE A 715 -19.47 43.42 -3.09
CA PHE A 715 -19.18 42.36 -4.06
C PHE A 715 -20.39 41.48 -4.37
N GLU A 716 -20.40 40.91 -5.58
CA GLU A 716 -21.46 40.06 -6.12
C GLU A 716 -20.91 38.67 -6.48
N VAL A 717 -21.48 37.61 -5.89
CA VAL A 717 -21.10 36.21 -6.14
C VAL A 717 -22.26 35.43 -6.76
N ASP A 718 -21.97 34.65 -7.78
CA ASP A 718 -22.87 33.70 -8.42
C ASP A 718 -22.30 32.27 -8.29
N ALA A 719 -23.16 31.25 -8.28
CA ALA A 719 -22.78 29.85 -8.21
C ALA A 719 -23.38 29.08 -9.38
N LYS A 720 -22.54 28.40 -10.17
CA LYS A 720 -22.92 27.58 -11.33
C LYS A 720 -22.46 26.13 -11.16
N PRO A 721 -23.20 25.15 -11.72
CA PRO A 721 -22.76 23.76 -11.76
C PRO A 721 -21.57 23.60 -12.70
N LEU A 722 -20.56 22.83 -12.28
CA LEU A 722 -19.40 22.49 -13.10
C LEU A 722 -19.69 21.22 -13.93
N PRO A 723 -19.18 21.11 -15.17
CA PRO A 723 -19.28 19.88 -15.94
C PRO A 723 -18.62 18.68 -15.25
N GLU A 724 -19.20 17.50 -15.43
CA GLU A 724 -18.69 16.26 -14.79
C GLU A 724 -17.28 15.92 -15.28
N ALA A 725 -16.97 16.14 -16.57
CA ALA A 725 -15.65 15.92 -17.14
C ALA A 725 -14.58 16.78 -16.44
N VAL A 726 -14.83 18.08 -16.28
CA VAL A 726 -13.92 19.00 -15.57
C VAL A 726 -13.79 18.59 -14.10
N THR A 727 -14.89 18.22 -13.45
CA THR A 727 -14.89 17.79 -12.05
C THR A 727 -13.98 16.57 -11.84
N LYS A 728 -14.09 15.55 -12.71
CA LYS A 728 -13.24 14.35 -12.69
C LYS A 728 -11.77 14.67 -12.96
N LEU A 729 -11.49 15.54 -13.94
CA LEU A 729 -10.12 15.97 -14.22
C LEU A 729 -9.47 16.70 -13.03
N LEU A 730 -10.22 17.53 -12.32
CA LEU A 730 -9.74 18.21 -11.11
C LEU A 730 -9.48 17.25 -9.95
N GLU A 731 -10.29 16.20 -9.79
CA GLU A 731 -10.06 15.19 -8.75
C GLU A 731 -8.80 14.37 -9.03
N ASN A 732 -8.65 13.88 -10.26
CA ASN A 732 -7.49 13.09 -10.68
C ASN A 732 -6.19 13.87 -10.52
N ASN A 733 -6.20 15.17 -10.82
CA ASN A 733 -5.01 16.03 -10.77
C ASN A 733 -4.88 16.86 -9.48
N SER A 734 -5.60 16.50 -8.41
CA SER A 734 -5.59 17.25 -7.14
C SER A 734 -4.19 17.39 -6.53
N GLU A 735 -3.32 16.39 -6.69
CA GLU A 735 -1.94 16.43 -6.18
C GLU A 735 -1.05 17.40 -6.96
N LEU A 736 -1.19 17.46 -8.29
CA LEU A 736 -0.48 18.44 -9.13
C LEU A 736 -0.85 19.87 -8.74
N ILE A 737 -2.14 20.13 -8.52
CA ILE A 737 -2.62 21.46 -8.09
C ILE A 737 -2.07 21.83 -6.71
N LYS A 738 -1.99 20.88 -5.76
CA LYS A 738 -1.32 21.12 -4.46
C LYS A 738 0.15 21.47 -4.64
N GLY A 739 0.86 20.73 -5.51
CA GLY A 739 2.26 20.97 -5.83
C GLY A 739 2.50 22.38 -6.36
N LEU A 740 1.65 22.82 -7.30
CA LEU A 740 1.71 24.17 -7.87
C LEU A 740 1.46 25.26 -6.83
N ASN A 741 0.39 25.14 -6.04
CA ASN A 741 0.09 26.12 -4.99
C ASN A 741 1.19 26.23 -3.94
N LYS A 742 1.80 25.10 -3.57
CA LYS A 742 2.95 25.08 -2.66
C LYS A 742 4.15 25.81 -3.26
N HIS A 743 4.49 25.50 -4.52
CA HIS A 743 5.58 26.15 -5.24
C HIS A 743 5.40 27.67 -5.34
N TYR A 744 4.19 28.11 -5.70
CA TYR A 744 3.86 29.54 -5.79
C TYR A 744 3.86 30.23 -4.42
N GLY A 745 3.40 29.53 -3.37
CA GLY A 745 3.50 30.02 -1.99
C GLY A 745 4.94 30.22 -1.52
N ASP A 746 5.84 29.29 -1.83
CA ASP A 746 7.26 29.39 -1.45
C ASP A 746 7.95 30.56 -2.18
N LEU A 747 7.65 30.79 -3.47
CA LEU A 747 8.13 31.95 -4.23
C LEU A 747 7.67 33.29 -3.64
N SER A 748 6.46 33.36 -3.08
CA SER A 748 5.95 34.60 -2.46
C SER A 748 6.64 34.94 -1.13
N LYS A 749 6.92 33.94 -0.28
CA LYS A 749 7.59 34.15 1.02
C LYS A 749 9.04 34.60 0.88
N GLU A 750 9.75 34.15 -0.16
CA GLU A 750 11.12 34.60 -0.42
C GLU A 750 11.18 36.06 -0.88
N LYS A 751 10.19 36.54 -1.65
CA LYS A 751 10.11 37.96 -2.04
C LYS A 751 9.89 38.89 -0.85
N GLU A 752 9.14 38.45 0.16
CA GLU A 752 8.96 39.20 1.41
C GLU A 752 10.25 39.25 2.24
N ASN A 753 10.97 38.12 2.38
CA ASN A 753 12.24 38.07 3.12
C ASN A 753 13.38 38.84 2.42
N LEU A 754 13.40 38.91 1.09
CA LEU A 754 14.38 39.68 0.31
C LEU A 754 14.19 41.21 0.44
N SER A 755 13.04 41.67 0.92
CA SER A 755 12.79 43.10 1.11
C SER A 755 13.46 43.69 2.36
N GLU A 756 14.00 42.86 3.25
CA GLU A 756 14.69 43.29 4.48
C GLU A 756 16.23 43.41 4.36
N LEU A 757 16.85 43.00 3.24
CA LEU A 757 18.31 43.07 3.01
C LEU A 757 18.65 43.53 1.56
N PRO A 758 19.14 44.76 1.32
CA PRO A 758 19.22 45.35 -0.02
C PRO A 758 20.40 44.90 -0.90
N ASP A 759 21.41 44.24 -0.35
CA ASP A 759 22.65 43.93 -1.07
C ASP A 759 22.78 42.41 -1.26
N LEU A 760 22.33 41.90 -2.41
CA LEU A 760 22.74 40.64 -3.09
C LEU A 760 21.83 40.38 -4.32
N THR A 761 21.58 41.42 -5.10
CA THR A 761 20.88 41.31 -6.39
C THR A 761 21.86 40.81 -7.44
N GLU A 762 21.70 39.57 -7.92
CA GLU A 762 21.91 39.12 -9.33
C GLU A 762 22.34 37.65 -9.51
N LEU A 763 22.63 36.86 -8.46
CA LEU A 763 23.20 35.50 -8.66
C LEU A 763 22.30 34.29 -8.30
N ASN A 764 21.06 34.47 -7.87
CA ASN A 764 20.21 33.34 -7.39
C ASN A 764 18.82 33.19 -8.03
N LEU A 765 18.48 33.97 -9.07
CA LEU A 765 17.13 33.93 -9.66
C LEU A 765 16.95 32.89 -10.78
N GLU A 766 18.04 32.32 -11.31
CA GLU A 766 17.98 31.34 -12.41
C GLU A 766 17.79 29.87 -11.95
N SER A 767 17.89 29.57 -10.66
CA SER A 767 17.96 28.18 -10.15
C SER A 767 16.65 27.60 -9.60
N LYS A 768 15.50 28.26 -9.78
CA LYS A 768 14.18 27.78 -9.33
C LYS A 768 13.10 27.89 -10.41
N SER A 769 13.40 27.44 -11.63
CA SER A 769 12.35 27.09 -12.59
C SER A 769 11.62 25.83 -12.12
N LEU A 770 10.30 25.74 -12.38
CA LEU A 770 9.52 24.52 -12.22
C LEU A 770 10.25 23.37 -12.96
N SER A 771 10.18 22.12 -12.44
CA SER A 771 10.75 20.99 -13.16
C SER A 771 10.11 20.86 -14.54
N GLU A 772 10.87 20.42 -15.53
CA GLU A 772 10.38 20.34 -16.92
C GLU A 772 9.13 19.45 -17.00
N ARG A 773 9.04 18.34 -16.26
CA ARG A 773 7.85 17.50 -16.15
C ARG A 773 6.67 18.20 -15.48
N MET A 774 6.86 19.01 -14.44
CA MET A 774 5.73 19.74 -13.85
C MET A 774 5.19 20.81 -14.80
N GLN A 775 6.06 21.49 -15.56
CA GLN A 775 5.62 22.42 -16.61
C GLN A 775 4.87 21.69 -17.72
N LYS A 776 5.38 20.55 -18.17
CA LYS A 776 4.71 19.71 -19.18
C LYS A 776 3.37 19.18 -18.71
N ASN A 777 3.30 18.62 -17.50
CA ASN A 777 2.06 18.14 -16.91
C ASN A 777 1.05 19.28 -16.72
N LEU A 778 1.53 20.50 -16.42
CA LEU A 778 0.68 21.69 -16.34
C LEU A 778 0.13 22.06 -17.73
N GLU A 779 0.93 22.02 -18.78
CA GLU A 779 0.49 22.28 -20.15
C GLU A 779 -0.51 21.24 -20.66
N VAL A 780 -0.25 19.96 -20.42
CA VAL A 780 -1.19 18.85 -20.74
C VAL A 780 -2.50 19.06 -19.98
N PHE A 781 -2.42 19.24 -18.67
CA PHE A 781 -3.60 19.50 -17.84
C PHE A 781 -4.37 20.74 -18.31
N LYS A 782 -3.68 21.82 -18.69
CA LYS A 782 -4.29 23.05 -19.21
C LYS A 782 -5.01 22.78 -20.53
N ASN A 783 -4.44 21.96 -21.42
CA ASN A 783 -5.06 21.59 -22.70
C ASN A 783 -6.28 20.68 -22.51
N GLU A 784 -6.20 19.68 -21.65
CA GLU A 784 -7.33 18.81 -21.32
C GLU A 784 -8.48 19.60 -20.70
N LEU A 785 -8.15 20.48 -19.77
CA LEU A 785 -9.11 21.31 -19.09
C LEU A 785 -9.73 22.31 -20.07
N LEU A 786 -8.95 22.93 -20.97
CA LEU A 786 -9.47 23.74 -22.09
C LEU A 786 -10.45 22.95 -22.97
N ASN A 787 -10.12 21.72 -23.37
CA ASN A 787 -11.00 20.87 -24.16
C ASN A 787 -12.30 20.56 -23.41
N ALA A 788 -12.20 20.23 -22.13
CA ALA A 788 -13.36 19.96 -21.29
C ALA A 788 -14.27 21.19 -21.09
N PHE A 789 -13.71 22.40 -21.09
CA PHE A 789 -14.50 23.65 -21.08
C PHE A 789 -15.12 23.97 -22.44
N LYS A 790 -14.42 23.67 -23.55
CA LYS A 790 -14.96 23.81 -24.91
C LYS A 790 -16.16 22.90 -25.15
N ASP A 791 -16.06 21.64 -24.74
CA ASP A 791 -17.14 20.65 -24.86
C ASP A 791 -18.39 21.02 -24.05
N ALA A 792 -18.23 21.92 -23.06
CA ALA A 792 -19.29 22.35 -22.16
C ALA A 792 -19.89 23.73 -22.50
N ASP A 793 -19.54 24.34 -23.63
CA ASP A 793 -19.97 25.68 -24.07
C ASP A 793 -19.52 26.83 -23.13
N TRP A 794 -18.32 26.74 -22.52
CA TRP A 794 -17.76 27.83 -21.72
C TRP A 794 -16.78 28.68 -22.55
N ASP A 795 -16.67 29.97 -22.23
CA ASP A 795 -15.78 30.89 -22.96
C ASP A 795 -14.31 30.45 -22.81
N GLU A 796 -13.52 30.54 -23.89
CA GLU A 796 -12.09 30.19 -23.88
C GLU A 796 -11.28 31.03 -22.86
N ASP A 797 -11.75 32.24 -22.57
CA ASP A 797 -11.13 33.18 -21.62
C ASP A 797 -11.43 32.86 -20.14
N THR A 798 -12.27 31.85 -19.86
CA THR A 798 -12.53 31.39 -18.48
C THR A 798 -11.26 30.90 -17.78
N MET A 799 -10.27 30.40 -18.53
CA MET A 799 -9.01 29.90 -17.99
C MET A 799 -8.17 30.95 -17.29
N ASN A 800 -8.04 32.11 -17.91
CA ASN A 800 -7.23 33.20 -17.40
C ASN A 800 -7.92 33.87 -16.19
N LYS A 801 -9.20 33.59 -15.97
CA LYS A 801 -10.04 34.15 -14.90
C LYS A 801 -10.08 33.28 -13.64
N ILE A 802 -9.45 32.11 -13.66
CA ILE A 802 -9.37 31.23 -12.47
C ILE A 802 -8.48 31.89 -11.42
N TRP A 803 -8.98 32.02 -10.20
CA TRP A 803 -8.23 32.48 -9.03
C TRP A 803 -7.75 31.34 -8.14
N SER A 804 -8.63 30.39 -7.83
CA SER A 804 -8.27 29.27 -6.96
C SER A 804 -9.17 28.06 -7.14
N PHE A 805 -8.62 26.89 -6.81
CA PHE A 805 -9.35 25.63 -6.70
C PHE A 805 -9.69 25.34 -5.24
N GLY A 806 -10.84 24.74 -4.93
CA GLY A 806 -11.27 24.48 -3.55
C GLY A 806 -11.98 23.13 -3.39
N PRO A 807 -12.02 22.53 -2.19
CA PRO A 807 -11.43 22.99 -0.93
C PRO A 807 -9.91 22.73 -0.81
N ARG A 808 -9.25 23.37 0.17
CA ARG A 808 -7.81 23.25 0.47
C ARG A 808 -6.89 23.52 -0.72
N GLN A 809 -7.22 24.51 -1.54
CA GLN A 809 -6.42 24.91 -2.70
C GLN A 809 -6.21 23.79 -3.74
N SER A 810 -7.04 22.73 -3.74
CA SER A 810 -6.77 21.53 -4.55
C SER A 810 -7.97 20.62 -4.76
N GLY A 811 -9.17 21.19 -4.71
CA GLY A 811 -10.40 20.41 -4.84
C GLY A 811 -11.16 20.67 -6.14
N PRO A 812 -12.28 19.95 -6.34
CA PRO A 812 -13.07 19.95 -7.57
C PRO A 812 -14.01 21.15 -7.73
N ASN A 813 -13.73 22.27 -7.05
CA ASN A 813 -14.49 23.51 -7.17
C ASN A 813 -13.58 24.63 -7.69
N ILE A 814 -14.15 25.56 -8.44
CA ILE A 814 -13.41 26.66 -9.07
C ILE A 814 -13.94 27.99 -8.58
N PHE A 815 -13.03 28.94 -8.30
CA PHE A 815 -13.36 30.34 -8.10
C PHE A 815 -12.89 31.17 -9.29
N LEU A 816 -13.83 31.79 -10.00
CA LEU A 816 -13.61 32.63 -11.17
C LEU A 816 -13.80 34.11 -10.84
N ASN A 817 -13.00 34.96 -11.48
CA ASN A 817 -13.13 36.40 -11.44
C ASN A 817 -13.56 36.97 -12.79
N GLU A 818 -14.79 37.50 -12.83
CA GLU A 818 -15.33 38.27 -13.95
C GLU A 818 -15.46 39.77 -13.60
N SER A 819 -14.94 40.19 -12.45
CA SER A 819 -15.06 41.58 -11.98
C SER A 819 -14.10 42.53 -12.72
N SER A 820 -14.31 43.85 -12.51
CA SER A 820 -13.44 44.90 -13.05
C SER A 820 -12.01 44.88 -12.51
N PHE A 821 -11.71 44.05 -11.51
CA PHE A 821 -10.38 43.88 -10.95
C PHE A 821 -9.53 42.97 -11.85
N VAL A 822 -8.49 43.54 -12.45
CA VAL A 822 -7.48 42.82 -13.24
C VAL A 822 -6.38 42.35 -12.28
N GLY A 823 -6.67 41.28 -11.56
CA GLY A 823 -5.76 40.64 -10.63
C GLY A 823 -4.87 39.57 -11.24
N LYS A 824 -4.01 38.98 -10.41
CA LYS A 824 -3.23 37.77 -10.71
C LYS A 824 -4.18 36.66 -11.17
N SER A 825 -3.95 36.11 -12.37
CA SER A 825 -4.56 34.83 -12.74
C SER A 825 -3.84 33.73 -11.95
N PHE A 826 -4.50 32.58 -11.75
CA PHE A 826 -3.86 31.42 -11.13
C PHE A 826 -2.59 30.99 -11.88
N TRP A 827 -2.52 31.27 -13.20
CA TRP A 827 -1.43 30.86 -14.07
C TRP A 827 -0.30 31.89 -14.18
N ASP A 828 -0.60 33.20 -14.05
CA ASP A 828 0.38 34.28 -14.17
C ASP A 828 0.62 35.00 -12.84
N HIS A 829 1.80 34.76 -12.24
CA HIS A 829 2.25 35.43 -11.02
C HIS A 829 2.93 36.80 -11.23
N GLN A 830 2.94 37.33 -12.46
CA GLN A 830 3.52 38.64 -12.76
C GLN A 830 2.52 39.75 -12.40
N THR A 831 2.83 40.52 -11.35
CA THR A 831 2.12 41.75 -10.99
C THR A 831 2.38 42.82 -12.05
N LYS A 832 1.39 43.14 -12.89
CA LYS A 832 1.50 44.29 -13.80
C LYS A 832 0.78 45.55 -13.30
N TYR A 833 -0.03 45.46 -12.24
CA TYR A 833 -0.76 46.60 -11.68
C TYR A 833 -0.91 46.51 -10.16
N THR A 834 -0.65 47.62 -9.47
CA THR A 834 -0.88 47.79 -8.02
C THR A 834 -2.27 48.36 -7.80
N ASP A 835 -3.29 47.50 -7.75
CA ASP A 835 -4.65 47.88 -7.32
C ASP A 835 -4.71 47.79 -5.78
N PRO A 836 -5.26 48.79 -5.07
CA PRO A 836 -5.42 48.76 -3.60
C PRO A 836 -6.18 47.53 -3.06
N ARG A 837 -6.98 46.86 -3.91
CA ARG A 837 -7.72 45.64 -3.56
C ARG A 837 -6.84 44.41 -3.40
N GLU A 838 -5.61 44.41 -3.91
CA GLU A 838 -4.69 43.26 -3.86
C GLU A 838 -4.41 42.80 -2.42
N ILE A 839 -4.37 43.73 -1.46
CA ILE A 839 -4.15 43.46 -0.03
C ILE A 839 -5.20 42.48 0.52
N TYR A 840 -6.42 42.52 -0.02
CA TYR A 840 -7.56 41.72 0.45
C TYR A 840 -7.80 40.44 -0.36
N TYR A 841 -7.00 40.21 -1.42
CA TYR A 841 -7.09 39.03 -2.28
C TYR A 841 -6.99 37.71 -1.49
N SER A 842 -6.02 37.62 -0.57
CA SER A 842 -5.83 36.46 0.30
C SER A 842 -7.04 36.17 1.19
N SER A 843 -7.72 37.22 1.66
CA SER A 843 -8.90 37.13 2.51
C SER A 843 -10.11 36.59 1.73
N MET A 844 -10.30 36.99 0.47
CA MET A 844 -11.34 36.47 -0.42
C MET A 844 -11.14 34.98 -0.73
N ILE A 845 -9.91 34.57 -1.05
CA ILE A 845 -9.59 33.16 -1.28
C ILE A 845 -9.84 32.33 -0.03
N ASN A 846 -9.34 32.76 1.12
CA ASN A 846 -9.56 32.02 2.37
C ASN A 846 -11.05 31.89 2.70
N GLY A 847 -11.86 32.92 2.42
CA GLY A 847 -13.31 32.88 2.56
C GLY A 847 -13.96 31.82 1.66
N PHE A 848 -13.54 31.74 0.39
CA PHE A 848 -13.96 30.71 -0.56
C PHE A 848 -13.53 29.30 -0.12
N GLN A 849 -12.31 29.14 0.40
CA GLN A 849 -11.82 27.85 0.89
C GLN A 849 -12.62 27.35 2.10
N LEU A 850 -13.02 28.26 3.00
CA LEU A 850 -13.89 27.93 4.14
C LEU A 850 -15.30 27.56 3.69
N ALA A 851 -15.86 28.29 2.71
CA ALA A 851 -17.17 27.97 2.17
C ALA A 851 -17.20 26.57 1.54
N THR A 852 -16.24 26.27 0.67
CA THR A 852 -16.17 24.98 -0.04
C THR A 852 -15.85 23.79 0.86
N LEU A 853 -15.23 24.02 2.02
CA LEU A 853 -14.95 22.99 3.01
C LEU A 853 -16.21 22.55 3.76
N SER A 854 -17.10 23.48 4.07
CA SER A 854 -18.32 23.23 4.84
C SER A 854 -19.53 23.84 4.11
N GLY A 855 -20.21 22.99 3.34
CA GLY A 855 -21.38 23.34 2.54
C GLY A 855 -22.60 23.73 3.38
N PRO A 856 -23.59 24.39 2.78
CA PRO A 856 -24.74 24.93 3.51
C PRO A 856 -25.82 23.90 3.88
N LEU A 857 -25.85 22.69 3.32
CA LEU A 857 -26.89 21.71 3.64
C LEU A 857 -26.58 20.88 4.89
N CYS A 858 -25.40 20.25 4.90
CA CYS A 858 -25.00 19.25 5.89
C CYS A 858 -23.62 19.55 6.49
N GLU A 859 -23.06 20.74 6.24
CA GLU A 859 -21.70 21.13 6.64
C GLU A 859 -20.60 20.24 6.03
N GLU A 860 -20.88 19.64 4.88
CA GLU A 860 -19.96 18.74 4.18
C GLU A 860 -19.31 19.41 2.96
N PRO A 861 -18.15 18.91 2.48
CA PRO A 861 -17.45 19.54 1.37
C PRO A 861 -18.29 19.61 0.09
N MET A 862 -18.23 20.77 -0.58
CA MET A 862 -18.87 20.95 -1.89
C MET A 862 -18.07 20.26 -3.01
N MET A 863 -18.75 19.83 -4.07
CA MET A 863 -18.17 19.19 -5.25
C MET A 863 -18.85 19.66 -6.54
N GLY A 864 -18.05 19.96 -7.56
CA GLY A 864 -18.55 20.30 -8.89
C GLY A 864 -19.25 21.65 -8.93
N VAL A 865 -18.76 22.63 -8.16
CA VAL A 865 -19.34 23.98 -8.11
C VAL A 865 -18.32 25.00 -8.61
N CYS A 866 -18.77 25.89 -9.48
CA CYS A 866 -18.03 27.06 -9.89
C CYS A 866 -18.65 28.33 -9.28
N PHE A 867 -17.86 29.05 -8.49
CA PHE A 867 -18.24 30.34 -7.94
C PHE A 867 -17.66 31.46 -8.81
N ILE A 868 -18.48 32.43 -9.18
CA ILE A 868 -18.11 33.52 -10.09
C ILE A 868 -18.29 34.85 -9.36
N LEU A 869 -17.21 35.61 -9.23
CA LEU A 869 -17.21 36.97 -8.71
C LEU A 869 -17.49 37.95 -9.86
N LYS A 870 -18.69 38.55 -9.89
CA LYS A 870 -19.11 39.46 -10.98
C LYS A 870 -18.71 40.90 -10.75
N LYS A 871 -18.75 41.36 -9.49
CA LYS A 871 -18.36 42.72 -9.11
C LYS A 871 -17.63 42.70 -7.78
N TRP A 872 -16.66 43.60 -7.65
CA TRP A 872 -15.94 43.86 -6.42
C TRP A 872 -15.51 45.32 -6.39
N GLU A 873 -15.90 46.07 -5.36
CA GLU A 873 -15.59 47.49 -5.16
C GLU A 873 -15.25 47.73 -3.69
N ILE A 874 -14.22 48.55 -3.43
CA ILE A 874 -13.82 48.99 -2.09
C ILE A 874 -13.80 50.51 -2.10
N ASN A 875 -14.61 51.15 -1.26
CA ASN A 875 -14.65 52.60 -1.09
C ASN A 875 -13.66 53.01 0.00
N GLU A 876 -12.58 53.70 -0.38
CA GLU A 876 -11.51 54.18 0.52
C GLU A 876 -11.79 55.54 1.18
N ASP A 877 -13.04 55.98 1.28
CA ASP A 877 -13.35 57.23 1.97
C ASP A 877 -13.59 56.99 3.45
N LEU A 878 -12.49 57.01 4.22
CA LEU A 878 -12.34 57.52 5.60
C LEU A 878 -10.95 57.13 6.12
N GLN A 879 -9.93 57.89 5.72
CA GLN A 879 -8.63 57.90 6.40
C GLN A 879 -8.81 58.45 7.82
N SER A 880 -8.90 57.57 8.82
CA SER A 880 -8.61 57.94 10.21
C SER A 880 -8.01 56.76 10.98
N GLU A 881 -6.70 56.90 11.22
CA GLU A 881 -5.96 56.47 12.42
C GLU A 881 -6.03 54.98 12.85
N SER A 882 -5.05 54.19 12.37
CA SER A 882 -4.34 53.06 13.05
C SER A 882 -3.86 52.02 12.01
N GLY A 883 -2.77 52.33 11.32
CA GLY A 883 -2.35 51.72 10.06
C GLY A 883 -1.60 50.39 10.15
N ASN A 884 -2.16 49.36 10.79
CA ASN A 884 -1.79 47.94 10.53
C ASN A 884 -2.77 46.96 11.22
N GLN A 885 -3.28 47.30 12.40
CA GLN A 885 -4.27 46.45 13.12
C GLN A 885 -5.67 46.54 12.50
N SER A 886 -6.05 47.70 11.95
CA SER A 886 -7.35 47.86 11.28
C SER A 886 -7.47 47.05 9.98
N GLN A 887 -6.37 46.87 9.25
CA GLN A 887 -6.32 46.10 8.00
C GLN A 887 -6.51 44.60 8.23
N SER A 888 -5.89 44.02 9.27
CA SER A 888 -6.06 42.61 9.61
C SER A 888 -7.48 42.31 10.12
N HIS A 889 -8.07 43.21 10.91
CA HIS A 889 -9.47 43.09 11.34
C HIS A 889 -10.45 43.15 10.17
N PHE A 890 -10.25 44.06 9.20
CA PHE A 890 -11.10 44.16 8.02
C PHE A 890 -10.95 42.94 7.10
N GLY A 891 -9.73 42.42 6.91
CA GLY A 891 -9.49 41.18 6.16
C GLY A 891 -10.23 39.96 6.74
N GLY A 892 -10.22 39.81 8.07
CA GLY A 892 -10.99 38.76 8.75
C GLY A 892 -12.51 38.88 8.57
N GLN A 893 -13.04 40.11 8.58
CA GLN A 893 -14.46 40.37 8.31
C GLN A 893 -14.83 40.05 6.86
N LEU A 894 -13.97 40.42 5.91
CA LEU A 894 -14.16 40.12 4.49
C LEU A 894 -14.16 38.61 4.23
N MET A 895 -13.27 37.86 4.89
CA MET A 895 -13.23 36.40 4.82
C MET A 895 -14.55 35.77 5.27
N SER A 896 -15.10 36.23 6.41
CA SER A 896 -16.38 35.75 6.92
C SER A 896 -17.55 36.11 5.98
N ALA A 897 -17.54 37.33 5.43
CA ALA A 897 -18.55 37.78 4.48
C ALA A 897 -18.53 36.98 3.18
N CYS A 898 -17.34 36.73 2.62
CA CYS A 898 -17.16 35.91 1.43
C CYS A 898 -17.67 34.48 1.67
N ASN A 899 -17.38 33.88 2.83
CA ASN A 899 -17.89 32.56 3.19
C ASN A 899 -19.43 32.54 3.19
N GLN A 900 -20.07 33.50 3.87
CA GLN A 900 -21.52 33.60 3.93
C GLN A 900 -22.15 33.86 2.55
N ALA A 901 -21.51 34.68 1.71
CA ALA A 901 -21.97 34.97 0.35
C ALA A 901 -21.98 33.71 -0.52
N CYS A 902 -20.89 32.93 -0.51
CA CYS A 902 -20.82 31.67 -1.25
C CYS A 902 -21.89 30.67 -0.77
N ARG A 903 -22.08 30.52 0.55
CA ARG A 903 -23.10 29.62 1.12
C ARG A 903 -24.52 29.99 0.71
N LYS A 904 -24.85 31.27 0.71
CA LYS A 904 -26.18 31.73 0.29
C LYS A 904 -26.36 31.65 -1.23
N ALA A 905 -25.35 32.02 -2.03
CA ALA A 905 -25.38 31.85 -3.48
C ALA A 905 -25.62 30.38 -3.89
N PHE A 906 -25.01 29.43 -3.18
CA PHE A 906 -25.26 28.00 -3.36
C PHE A 906 -26.70 27.62 -2.99
N SER A 907 -27.20 28.14 -1.86
CA SER A 907 -28.56 27.85 -1.36
C SER A 907 -29.67 28.44 -2.24
N MET A 908 -29.40 29.54 -2.96
CA MET A 908 -30.33 30.13 -3.93
C MET A 908 -30.52 29.29 -5.19
N ARG A 909 -29.55 28.42 -5.50
CA ARG A 909 -29.64 27.48 -6.62
C ARG A 909 -30.42 26.22 -6.20
N ARG A 910 -30.29 25.13 -6.95
CA ARG A 910 -30.90 23.83 -6.64
C ARG A 910 -29.84 22.92 -6.03
N PRO A 911 -29.61 22.98 -4.71
CA PRO A 911 -28.61 22.14 -4.07
C PRO A 911 -29.09 20.68 -4.01
N ARG A 912 -28.15 19.75 -4.15
CA ARG A 912 -28.34 18.30 -4.07
C ARG A 912 -27.20 17.66 -3.31
N ILE A 913 -27.52 16.55 -2.64
CA ILE A 913 -26.53 15.71 -1.98
C ILE A 913 -25.98 14.72 -3.01
N VAL A 914 -24.66 14.59 -3.06
CA VAL A 914 -23.92 13.60 -3.84
C VAL A 914 -23.56 12.46 -2.90
N THR A 915 -24.19 11.32 -3.11
CA THR A 915 -23.93 10.11 -2.36
C THR A 915 -22.73 9.36 -2.95
N PRO A 916 -21.73 8.96 -2.15
CA PRO A 916 -20.68 8.08 -2.65
C PRO A 916 -21.27 6.71 -2.99
N MET A 917 -20.98 6.23 -4.21
CA MET A 917 -21.44 4.93 -4.69
C MET A 917 -20.24 4.03 -4.98
N PHE A 918 -20.31 2.77 -4.53
CA PHE A 918 -19.34 1.75 -4.90
C PHE A 918 -19.79 1.01 -6.15
N SER A 919 -18.86 0.80 -7.08
CA SER A 919 -19.08 -0.14 -8.18
C SER A 919 -18.92 -1.57 -7.65
N CYS A 920 -20.01 -2.34 -7.65
CA CYS A 920 -20.01 -3.72 -7.18
C CYS A 920 -19.94 -4.70 -8.36
N SER A 921 -18.79 -5.33 -8.57
CA SER A 921 -18.65 -6.46 -9.48
C SER A 921 -19.01 -7.77 -8.76
N VAL A 922 -20.23 -8.26 -8.97
CA VAL A 922 -20.71 -9.50 -8.34
C VAL A 922 -20.70 -10.65 -9.34
N LEU A 923 -19.90 -11.69 -9.05
CA LEU A 923 -19.90 -12.93 -9.82
C LEU A 923 -20.96 -13.87 -9.25
N VAL A 924 -21.97 -14.19 -10.07
CA VAL A 924 -23.04 -15.13 -9.70
C VAL A 924 -23.36 -16.07 -10.84
N ASN A 925 -23.81 -17.27 -10.49
CA ASN A 925 -24.39 -18.19 -11.46
C ASN A 925 -25.69 -17.61 -12.04
N SER A 926 -26.03 -18.01 -13.26
CA SER A 926 -27.26 -17.61 -13.98
C SER A 926 -28.51 -17.74 -13.12
N ASP A 927 -28.57 -18.78 -12.29
CA ASP A 927 -29.76 -19.16 -11.53
C ASP A 927 -30.05 -18.19 -10.37
N VAL A 928 -29.03 -17.46 -9.90
CA VAL A 928 -29.13 -16.56 -8.74
C VAL A 928 -29.17 -15.09 -9.17
N LEU A 929 -28.83 -14.79 -10.43
CA LEU A 929 -28.73 -13.43 -10.97
C LEU A 929 -29.98 -12.59 -10.70
N GLY A 930 -31.18 -13.11 -10.93
CA GLY A 930 -32.44 -12.40 -10.65
C GLY A 930 -32.65 -12.06 -9.16
N LYS A 931 -32.21 -12.95 -8.25
CA LYS A 931 -32.29 -12.70 -6.79
C LYS A 931 -31.29 -11.63 -6.38
N SER A 932 -30.07 -11.65 -6.93
CA SER A 932 -29.05 -10.64 -6.68
C SER A 932 -29.51 -9.25 -7.11
N TYR A 933 -30.10 -9.12 -8.30
CA TYR A 933 -30.69 -7.85 -8.75
C TYR A 933 -31.84 -7.38 -7.85
N THR A 934 -32.69 -8.31 -7.39
CA THR A 934 -33.78 -7.97 -6.46
C THR A 934 -33.23 -7.43 -5.13
N PHE A 935 -32.14 -8.00 -4.64
CA PHE A 935 -31.46 -7.55 -3.42
C PHE A 935 -30.84 -6.16 -3.61
N LEU A 936 -30.08 -5.96 -4.69
CA LEU A 936 -29.48 -4.65 -5.02
C LEU A 936 -30.55 -3.56 -5.20
N SER A 937 -31.68 -3.88 -5.84
CA SER A 937 -32.79 -2.93 -6.01
C SER A 937 -33.43 -2.53 -4.68
N LYS A 938 -33.45 -3.41 -3.67
CA LYS A 938 -33.93 -3.07 -2.33
C LYS A 938 -32.95 -2.15 -1.60
N ILE A 939 -31.65 -2.38 -1.75
CA ILE A 939 -30.62 -1.53 -1.14
C ILE A 939 -30.69 -0.11 -1.72
N CYS A 940 -30.77 0.05 -3.04
CA CYS A 940 -30.79 1.39 -3.67
C CYS A 940 -32.12 2.16 -3.51
N LYS A 941 -33.19 1.53 -3.00
CA LYS A 941 -34.49 2.18 -2.76
C LYS A 941 -34.61 2.83 -1.39
N ASN A 942 -33.76 2.39 -0.44
CA ASN A 942 -33.60 3.01 0.87
C ASN A 942 -32.45 4.01 0.79
#